data_AF-A0AAN8S7L9-F1
#
_entry.id   AF-A0AAN8S7L9-F1
#
_cell.length_a   1.000
_cell.length_b   1.000
_cell.length_c   1.000
_cell.angle_alpha   90.00
_cell.angle_beta   90.00
_cell.angle_gamma   90.00
#
_symmetry.space_group_name_H-M   'P 1'
#
loop_
_entity.id
_entity.type
_entity.pdbx_description
1 polymer ?
#
loop_
_entity_poly.entity_id
_entity_poly.type
_entity_poly.pdbx_seq_one_letter_code
_entity_poly.pdbx_strand_id
1 'polypeptide(L)'
;MTNLTSEQYRDVLRRVNNCMEVPTVQQLLRRAVETFYNRFGGYPEMAGVAPGKVGIFGEQTQFDGGLAMPTATPMATIMVGRRARGSRFTVVTSADVGKPHKVKFSFSVKRPLAPGCPTWLNYVKGVIEKYGEGVPPFEAALESSIPPGVGLGSSAAIETATYTFLEVLIGKKTDPLEKVTALQEVEKDYASKKVGVVDRITSILAKDRHTMLIDCKTNDVEWIPFQNPKTALVVIDTHEKDTLTADEYTERSKYIDKACEILGVSTLRDCTEEDLKELENRVSWILHGDVDEDGENEADGTREEEVGNREETETKNSRSTNKFVKLKDVWPQEEYDIMIKRARFFVTEMIRITEALEAWKEGDAETFGKKMEESHKSLKEDFEFDNPLSNFLVDTSLQVEGVLGSRMTGMGLGFGGGIVSLVRKENIEKYCNYVTERFMDHRGKILEDLKAQRENYNQKRFEIQKKAHSAHYNPAIASSEKIGKIQDYMAGGGSLNRIVQKRMSLVEQRRRSTLENKRMPCIVKVEKPPGGCGTWGRYEKNKQKEEFLRKASIEEEKSLMTTNTQVEVTPLALPSYYIVSPFPGARMMFVTKTDILRSLYATPVPHPKAIVRSAFSEFSAEFGTKPEAVGVAPGTLTLFGEFMEFHLGYIICMALPMVTVTVGGRNDSVYLNVKTMSKEVETPNVMKYPVPCVRNFEMESRSWVNFLLGCTNEFKGHVPGFNAVVGSSIPILVGLNSCSALQASFYTFLENLTKECTVDPLEKADRCAKSEYEFRETPSELVTRCSAIKFLPTFLCKDGNLMFINCKKYKITQYFFDHPSYVFLIGCCRNNTTTVTLTTLDERLKMCVYALEILGQKSLLKADLKHLRCLKKRDATDETIKRVKYVITEHQRTIEAVKAIKNEDYERVGLLMCQSHASLRDDYQVSSPEIEALVSLAMGVPGVLGAKMLGRGLNASIIVLLKLSDVDTCIRHIRKNYRPKDDKPNFYVVKPSGGAFMMNPAVEMSLVP
;
A
#
# COMPACT_ATOMS: atom_id res chain seq x y z
N MET A 1 -3.36 -22.12 32.41
CA MET A 1 -2.05 -22.23 31.72
C MET A 1 -1.40 -20.85 31.65
N THR A 2 -0.91 -20.39 32.79
CA THR A 2 -0.15 -19.15 33.01
C THR A 2 1.19 -19.61 33.56
N ASN A 3 2.29 -19.40 32.82
CA ASN A 3 3.68 -19.42 33.31
C ASN A 3 4.62 -19.20 32.12
N LEU A 4 4.65 -17.97 31.59
CA LEU A 4 5.85 -17.49 30.90
C LEU A 4 6.78 -16.93 31.99
N THR A 5 8.05 -17.31 31.98
CA THR A 5 9.03 -16.78 32.95
C THR A 5 9.28 -15.29 32.68
N SER A 6 9.74 -14.54 33.68
CA SER A 6 10.08 -13.10 33.54
C SER A 6 11.15 -12.82 32.48
N GLU A 7 11.88 -13.85 32.07
CA GLU A 7 12.86 -13.80 30.98
C GLU A 7 12.21 -14.06 29.62
N GLN A 8 11.27 -15.00 29.51
CA GLN A 8 10.42 -15.19 28.32
C GLN A 8 9.48 -14.01 28.10
N TYR A 9 9.00 -13.37 29.17
CA TYR A 9 8.22 -12.12 29.12
C TYR A 9 9.06 -10.98 28.55
N ARG A 10 10.32 -10.83 29.00
CA ARG A 10 11.28 -9.87 28.42
C ARG A 10 11.74 -10.22 27.02
N ASP A 11 11.75 -11.50 26.64
CA ASP A 11 12.10 -11.96 25.28
C ASP A 11 10.93 -11.75 24.31
N VAL A 12 9.68 -11.89 24.76
CA VAL A 12 8.47 -11.48 24.03
C VAL A 12 8.44 -9.96 23.90
N LEU A 13 8.69 -9.19 24.96
CA LEU A 13 8.79 -7.72 24.87
C LEU A 13 9.95 -7.26 23.96
N ARG A 14 11.10 -7.95 23.94
CA ARG A 14 12.16 -7.72 22.95
C ARG A 14 11.74 -8.04 21.51
N ARG A 15 10.76 -8.93 21.31
CA ARG A 15 10.12 -9.24 20.02
C ARG A 15 8.93 -8.32 19.70
N VAL A 16 8.46 -7.48 20.63
CA VAL A 16 7.32 -6.55 20.45
C VAL A 16 7.77 -5.21 19.81
N ASN A 17 8.95 -5.18 19.20
CA ASN A 17 9.39 -4.10 18.28
C ASN A 17 8.55 -4.00 16.97
N ASN A 18 7.36 -4.58 16.92
CA ASN A 18 6.67 -4.94 15.67
C ASN A 18 5.35 -4.16 15.49
N CYS A 19 5.45 -2.91 15.01
CA CYS A 19 4.57 -2.56 13.90
C CYS A 19 4.92 -3.56 12.78
N MET A 20 3.96 -4.36 12.32
CA MET A 20 4.28 -5.37 11.32
C MET A 20 4.71 -4.65 10.03
N GLU A 21 5.93 -4.94 9.56
CA GLU A 21 6.36 -4.46 8.25
C GLU A 21 5.41 -5.03 7.19
N VAL A 22 4.51 -4.18 6.69
CA VAL A 22 3.63 -4.53 5.59
C VAL A 22 4.50 -4.69 4.34
N PRO A 23 4.47 -5.86 3.67
CA PRO A 23 5.19 -6.04 2.42
C PRO A 23 4.76 -4.97 1.41
N THR A 24 5.74 -4.28 0.83
CA THR A 24 5.48 -3.38 -0.30
C THR A 24 4.80 -4.14 -1.44
N VAL A 25 4.04 -3.44 -2.28
CA VAL A 25 3.41 -4.03 -3.47
C VAL A 25 4.44 -4.77 -4.33
N GLN A 26 5.66 -4.24 -4.46
CA GLN A 26 6.73 -4.88 -5.23
C GLN A 26 7.19 -6.20 -4.59
N GLN A 27 7.36 -6.25 -3.27
CA GLN A 27 7.71 -7.48 -2.55
C GLN A 27 6.59 -8.53 -2.68
N LEU A 28 5.34 -8.11 -2.54
CA LEU A 28 4.19 -9.01 -2.69
C LEU A 28 4.04 -9.51 -4.13
N LEU A 29 4.28 -8.65 -5.12
CA LEU A 29 4.27 -9.01 -6.54
C LEU A 29 5.33 -10.07 -6.83
N ARG A 30 6.54 -9.88 -6.32
CA ARG A 30 7.62 -10.86 -6.45
C ARG A 30 7.23 -12.22 -5.87
N ARG A 31 6.65 -12.25 -4.67
CA ARG A 31 6.14 -13.49 -4.05
C ARG A 31 5.09 -14.16 -4.93
N ALA A 32 4.11 -13.40 -5.43
CA ALA A 32 3.06 -13.95 -6.30
C ALA A 32 3.63 -14.56 -7.59
N VAL A 33 4.64 -13.90 -8.17
CA VAL A 33 5.34 -14.38 -9.37
C VAL A 33 6.19 -15.62 -9.08
N GLU A 34 6.85 -15.69 -7.93
CA GLU A 34 7.58 -16.89 -7.48
C GLU A 34 6.61 -18.07 -7.25
N THR A 35 5.48 -17.85 -6.58
CA THR A 35 4.40 -18.84 -6.40
C THR A 35 3.90 -19.34 -7.76
N PHE A 36 3.66 -18.43 -8.70
CA PHE A 36 3.24 -18.78 -10.06
C PHE A 36 4.28 -19.66 -10.77
N TYR A 37 5.54 -19.21 -10.79
CA TYR A 37 6.63 -19.89 -11.49
C TYR A 37 6.83 -21.30 -10.95
N ASN A 38 6.91 -21.44 -9.62
CA ASN A 38 7.10 -22.72 -8.96
C ASN A 38 5.97 -23.71 -9.24
N ARG A 39 4.75 -23.22 -9.52
CA ARG A 39 3.56 -24.08 -9.64
C ARG A 39 3.14 -24.41 -11.07
N PHE A 40 3.48 -23.55 -12.03
CA PHE A 40 3.06 -23.67 -13.43
C PHE A 40 4.23 -23.74 -14.43
N GLY A 41 5.43 -23.31 -14.04
CA GLY A 41 6.55 -23.18 -14.97
C GLY A 41 6.39 -22.00 -15.94
N GLY A 42 7.46 -21.22 -16.11
CA GLY A 42 7.42 -19.96 -16.85
C GLY A 42 6.78 -18.81 -16.05
N TYR A 43 6.72 -17.62 -16.65
CA TYR A 43 6.33 -16.40 -15.94
C TYR A 43 4.88 -16.00 -16.24
N PRO A 44 4.20 -15.34 -15.27
CA PRO A 44 2.92 -14.70 -15.55
C PRO A 44 3.11 -13.53 -16.51
N GLU A 45 2.05 -13.16 -17.23
CA GLU A 45 2.08 -12.12 -18.26
C GLU A 45 1.40 -10.83 -17.83
N MET A 46 0.64 -10.87 -16.74
CA MET A 46 -0.16 -9.74 -16.26
C MET A 46 -0.52 -9.93 -14.81
N ALA A 47 -0.85 -8.82 -14.16
CA ALA A 47 -1.38 -8.83 -12.82
C ALA A 47 -2.40 -7.73 -12.55
N GLY A 48 -3.35 -8.04 -11.67
CA GLY A 48 -4.24 -7.09 -11.04
C GLY A 48 -3.85 -6.91 -9.57
N VAL A 49 -3.81 -5.66 -9.12
CA VAL A 49 -3.49 -5.28 -7.74
C VAL A 49 -4.61 -4.43 -7.17
N ALA A 50 -5.02 -4.73 -5.95
CA ALA A 50 -6.02 -3.94 -5.23
C ALA A 50 -5.68 -3.80 -3.74
N PRO A 51 -5.81 -2.60 -3.16
CA PRO A 51 -5.55 -2.36 -1.74
C PRO A 51 -6.71 -2.83 -0.86
N GLY A 52 -6.43 -3.08 0.42
CA GLY A 52 -7.44 -3.17 1.47
C GLY A 52 -7.90 -1.78 1.92
N LYS A 53 -8.85 -1.72 2.86
CA LYS A 53 -9.37 -0.47 3.44
C LYS A 53 -9.33 -0.48 4.96
N VAL A 54 -9.44 0.70 5.56
CA VAL A 54 -9.85 0.87 6.96
C VAL A 54 -10.92 1.96 7.01
N GLY A 55 -11.97 1.76 7.81
CA GLY A 55 -13.00 2.78 8.02
C GLY A 55 -12.60 3.71 9.16
N ILE A 56 -12.51 5.01 8.89
CA ILE A 56 -12.26 6.01 9.94
C ILE A 56 -13.58 6.42 10.59
N PHE A 57 -14.64 6.64 9.79
CA PHE A 57 -15.99 6.95 10.26
C PHE A 57 -17.07 6.34 9.35
N GLY A 58 -18.31 6.24 9.84
CA GLY A 58 -19.48 5.96 9.00
C GLY A 58 -19.59 4.55 8.44
N GLU A 59 -19.02 3.54 9.11
CA GLU A 59 -19.11 2.16 8.63
C GLU A 59 -20.52 1.56 8.73
N GLN A 60 -21.38 2.08 9.62
CA GLN A 60 -22.75 1.58 9.79
C GLN A 60 -23.79 2.44 9.06
N THR A 61 -23.48 3.71 8.79
CA THR A 61 -24.33 4.64 8.03
C THR A 61 -24.39 4.29 6.53
N GLN A 62 -23.39 3.58 6.01
CA GLN A 62 -23.28 3.25 4.58
C GLN A 62 -24.46 2.46 4.01
N PHE A 63 -25.15 1.69 4.87
CA PHE A 63 -26.18 0.75 4.44
C PHE A 63 -27.56 1.40 4.34
N ASP A 64 -27.76 2.57 4.97
CA ASP A 64 -28.98 3.38 4.88
C ASP A 64 -28.71 4.72 4.13
N GLY A 65 -27.66 4.76 3.29
CA GLY A 65 -27.37 5.87 2.39
C GLY A 65 -26.71 7.10 3.03
N GLY A 66 -26.05 6.94 4.18
CA GLY A 66 -25.29 8.01 4.83
C GLY A 66 -23.90 8.27 4.22
N LEU A 67 -23.09 9.06 4.92
CA LEU A 67 -21.69 9.31 4.60
C LEU A 67 -20.78 8.26 5.23
N ALA A 68 -19.68 7.94 4.56
CA ALA A 68 -18.61 7.09 5.09
C ALA A 68 -17.25 7.71 4.78
N MET A 69 -16.29 7.58 5.71
CA MET A 69 -14.94 8.09 5.51
C MET A 69 -13.88 6.98 5.65
N PRO A 70 -13.66 6.17 4.60
CA PRO A 70 -12.61 5.16 4.59
C PRO A 70 -11.29 5.69 4.02
N THR A 71 -10.21 4.97 4.30
CA THR A 71 -8.93 5.14 3.61
C THR A 71 -8.35 3.80 3.17
N ALA A 72 -7.61 3.79 2.06
CA ALA A 72 -6.92 2.60 1.57
C ALA A 72 -5.68 2.28 2.42
N THR A 73 -5.50 1.01 2.72
CA THR A 73 -4.33 0.54 3.48
C THR A 73 -3.13 0.30 2.54
N PRO A 74 -1.90 0.31 3.05
CA PRO A 74 -0.72 -0.12 2.26
C PRO A 74 -0.70 -1.63 1.96
N MET A 75 -1.56 -2.42 2.61
CA MET A 75 -1.73 -3.83 2.33
C MET A 75 -2.52 -4.03 1.03
N ALA A 76 -2.16 -5.06 0.26
CA ALA A 76 -2.77 -5.30 -1.04
C ALA A 76 -2.99 -6.79 -1.29
N THR A 77 -3.90 -7.09 -2.21
CA THR A 77 -4.02 -8.38 -2.88
C THR A 77 -3.51 -8.25 -4.31
N ILE A 78 -2.76 -9.26 -4.76
CA ILE A 78 -2.17 -9.34 -6.09
C ILE A 78 -2.56 -10.67 -6.73
N MET A 79 -3.12 -10.60 -7.92
CA MET A 79 -3.36 -11.76 -8.78
C MET A 79 -2.48 -11.66 -10.01
N VAL A 80 -1.50 -12.56 -10.14
CA VAL A 80 -0.64 -12.69 -11.33
C VAL A 80 -1.08 -13.88 -12.16
N GLY A 81 -1.00 -13.81 -13.48
CA GLY A 81 -1.37 -14.95 -14.31
C GLY A 81 -1.12 -14.78 -15.80
N ARG A 82 -1.52 -15.80 -16.56
CA ARG A 82 -1.48 -15.83 -18.02
C ARG A 82 -2.64 -16.67 -18.57
N ARG A 83 -2.95 -16.54 -19.85
CA ARG A 83 -3.91 -17.43 -20.53
C ARG A 83 -3.41 -18.88 -20.46
N ALA A 84 -4.32 -19.79 -20.12
CA ALA A 84 -4.04 -21.22 -20.08
C ALA A 84 -4.09 -21.79 -21.51
N ARG A 85 -3.27 -22.81 -21.77
CA ARG A 85 -3.32 -23.56 -23.03
C ARG A 85 -4.47 -24.57 -23.11
N GLY A 86 -5.13 -24.85 -21.98
CA GLY A 86 -6.23 -25.81 -21.87
C GLY A 86 -7.59 -25.15 -21.60
N SER A 87 -8.60 -25.97 -21.34
CA SER A 87 -10.00 -25.53 -21.12
C SER A 87 -10.38 -25.28 -19.65
N ARG A 88 -9.40 -25.16 -18.75
CA ARG A 88 -9.63 -25.05 -17.30
C ARG A 88 -8.93 -23.84 -16.70
N PHE A 89 -9.63 -23.19 -15.78
CA PHE A 89 -9.09 -22.21 -14.86
C PHE A 89 -8.27 -22.94 -13.79
N THR A 90 -7.07 -22.44 -13.49
CA THR A 90 -6.27 -22.93 -12.37
C THR A 90 -5.79 -21.76 -11.53
N VAL A 91 -6.19 -21.73 -10.26
CA VAL A 91 -5.78 -20.69 -9.30
C VAL A 91 -5.00 -21.35 -8.17
N VAL A 92 -3.90 -20.73 -7.77
CA VAL A 92 -3.05 -21.15 -6.66
C VAL A 92 -2.83 -20.00 -5.69
N THR A 93 -2.52 -20.31 -4.44
CA THR A 93 -2.13 -19.34 -3.41
C THR A 93 -1.06 -19.98 -2.52
N SER A 94 -0.08 -19.21 -2.04
CA SER A 94 0.83 -19.67 -0.98
C SER A 94 0.42 -19.18 0.40
N ALA A 95 -0.50 -18.22 0.48
CA ALA A 95 -1.07 -17.76 1.73
C ALA A 95 -1.68 -18.93 2.54
N ASP A 96 -1.53 -18.87 3.86
CA ASP A 96 -2.09 -19.85 4.78
C ASP A 96 -3.61 -19.65 4.96
N VAL A 97 -4.33 -19.92 3.87
CA VAL A 97 -5.79 -19.88 3.78
C VAL A 97 -6.35 -21.30 3.69
N GLY A 98 -7.67 -21.45 3.87
CA GLY A 98 -8.33 -22.76 3.83
C GLY A 98 -7.92 -23.62 2.62
N LYS A 99 -7.53 -24.88 2.90
CA LYS A 99 -7.13 -25.85 1.87
C LYS A 99 -8.33 -26.26 0.99
N PRO A 100 -8.12 -26.65 -0.27
CA PRO A 100 -6.84 -26.78 -0.99
C PRO A 100 -6.26 -25.44 -1.51
N HIS A 101 -4.92 -25.34 -1.54
CA HIS A 101 -4.18 -24.16 -2.05
C HIS A 101 -4.02 -24.11 -3.58
N LYS A 102 -4.44 -25.16 -4.29
CA LYS A 102 -4.52 -25.21 -5.76
C LYS A 102 -5.87 -25.77 -6.17
N VAL A 103 -6.60 -25.03 -6.99
CA VAL A 103 -7.91 -25.47 -7.48
C VAL A 103 -7.98 -25.36 -9.00
N LYS A 104 -8.56 -26.38 -9.61
CA LYS A 104 -8.85 -26.44 -11.05
C LYS A 104 -10.36 -26.52 -11.25
N PHE A 105 -10.91 -25.69 -12.14
CA PHE A 105 -12.33 -25.70 -12.46
C PHE A 105 -12.59 -25.25 -13.90
N SER A 106 -13.82 -25.45 -14.37
CA SER A 106 -14.29 -25.02 -15.70
C SER A 106 -15.56 -24.19 -15.53
N PHE A 107 -15.75 -23.23 -16.41
CA PHE A 107 -16.94 -22.37 -16.45
C PHE A 107 -17.52 -22.35 -17.87
N SER A 108 -18.84 -22.33 -17.95
CA SER A 108 -19.62 -22.05 -19.16
C SER A 108 -20.96 -21.46 -18.72
N VAL A 109 -21.60 -20.58 -19.48
CA VAL A 109 -22.89 -19.99 -19.06
C VAL A 109 -23.97 -21.05 -18.88
N LYS A 110 -23.91 -22.16 -19.63
CA LYS A 110 -24.81 -23.32 -19.47
C LYS A 110 -24.60 -24.10 -18.16
N ARG A 111 -23.46 -23.93 -17.50
CA ARG A 111 -23.09 -24.59 -16.23
C ARG A 111 -22.43 -23.53 -15.31
N PRO A 112 -23.23 -22.70 -14.63
CA PRO A 112 -22.73 -21.64 -13.77
C PRO A 112 -21.92 -22.22 -12.60
N LEU A 113 -21.04 -21.40 -12.02
CA LEU A 113 -20.21 -21.81 -10.91
C LEU A 113 -21.05 -21.79 -9.62
N ALA A 114 -20.80 -22.76 -8.74
CA ALA A 114 -21.44 -22.80 -7.43
C ALA A 114 -20.43 -22.43 -6.33
N PRO A 115 -20.87 -21.69 -5.29
CA PRO A 115 -20.08 -21.51 -4.08
C PRO A 115 -19.68 -22.87 -3.48
N GLY A 116 -18.45 -22.99 -3.01
CA GLY A 116 -17.95 -24.22 -2.40
C GLY A 116 -16.64 -24.06 -1.64
N CYS A 117 -15.99 -25.17 -1.34
CA CYS A 117 -14.67 -25.18 -0.71
C CYS A 117 -13.56 -25.14 -1.78
N PRO A 118 -12.45 -24.42 -1.55
CA PRO A 118 -12.21 -23.53 -0.41
C PRO A 118 -12.93 -22.19 -0.56
N THR A 119 -13.34 -21.58 0.56
CA THR A 119 -14.19 -20.38 0.57
C THR A 119 -13.58 -19.15 -0.09
N TRP A 120 -12.25 -18.98 0.02
CA TRP A 120 -11.53 -17.85 -0.60
C TRP A 120 -11.68 -17.81 -2.13
N LEU A 121 -11.89 -18.96 -2.77
CA LEU A 121 -12.02 -19.06 -4.22
C LEU A 121 -13.39 -18.60 -4.71
N ASN A 122 -14.39 -18.50 -3.83
CA ASN A 122 -15.74 -18.08 -4.22
C ASN A 122 -15.76 -16.64 -4.74
N TYR A 123 -14.94 -15.75 -4.19
CA TYR A 123 -14.75 -14.38 -4.70
C TYR A 123 -14.23 -14.39 -6.14
N VAL A 124 -13.21 -15.20 -6.44
CA VAL A 124 -12.64 -15.33 -7.79
C VAL A 124 -13.67 -15.91 -8.77
N LYS A 125 -14.39 -16.95 -8.36
CA LYS A 125 -15.44 -17.58 -9.19
C LYS A 125 -16.59 -16.62 -9.50
N GLY A 126 -17.05 -15.86 -8.51
CA GLY A 126 -18.12 -14.91 -8.71
C GLY A 126 -17.72 -13.80 -9.67
N VAL A 127 -16.49 -13.29 -9.57
CA VAL A 127 -15.97 -12.32 -10.56
C VAL A 127 -15.92 -12.90 -11.97
N ILE A 128 -15.46 -14.15 -12.14
CA ILE A 128 -15.46 -14.82 -13.46
C ILE A 128 -16.88 -14.95 -14.02
N GLU A 129 -17.85 -15.39 -13.20
CA GLU A 129 -19.24 -15.54 -13.64
C GLU A 129 -19.87 -14.20 -14.00
N LYS A 130 -19.63 -13.15 -13.21
CA LYS A 130 -20.13 -11.81 -13.47
C LYS A 130 -19.55 -11.21 -14.75
N TYR A 131 -18.31 -11.54 -15.08
CA TYR A 131 -17.68 -11.15 -16.35
C TYR A 131 -18.27 -11.92 -17.57
N GLY A 132 -18.65 -13.18 -17.37
CA GLY A 132 -19.41 -13.97 -18.36
C GLY A 132 -18.57 -14.73 -19.40
N GLU A 133 -19.19 -15.07 -20.52
CA GLU A 133 -18.71 -16.08 -21.50
C GLU A 133 -17.42 -15.68 -22.24
N GLY A 134 -16.98 -14.42 -22.13
CA GLY A 134 -15.77 -13.89 -22.77
C GLY A 134 -14.46 -14.15 -22.01
N VAL A 135 -14.50 -14.74 -20.81
CA VAL A 135 -13.29 -14.96 -20.00
C VAL A 135 -12.53 -16.20 -20.50
N PRO A 136 -11.30 -16.04 -21.06
CA PRO A 136 -10.51 -17.20 -21.46
C PRO A 136 -9.99 -17.95 -20.22
N PRO A 137 -9.83 -19.29 -20.30
CA PRO A 137 -9.16 -20.06 -19.25
C PRO A 137 -7.78 -19.49 -18.94
N PHE A 138 -7.40 -19.43 -17.66
CA PHE A 138 -6.11 -18.91 -17.22
C PHE A 138 -5.47 -19.74 -16.11
N GLU A 139 -4.15 -19.60 -16.00
CA GLU A 139 -3.37 -20.00 -14.84
C GLU A 139 -3.08 -18.73 -14.04
N ALA A 140 -3.29 -18.74 -12.73
CA ALA A 140 -3.01 -17.58 -11.89
C ALA A 140 -2.55 -17.97 -10.48
N ALA A 141 -1.73 -17.12 -9.88
CA ALA A 141 -1.37 -17.13 -8.48
C ALA A 141 -1.92 -15.88 -7.79
N LEU A 142 -2.53 -16.08 -6.62
CA LEU A 142 -3.12 -15.04 -5.77
C LEU A 142 -2.30 -14.95 -4.49
N GLU A 143 -1.85 -13.75 -4.13
CA GLU A 143 -1.19 -13.46 -2.85
C GLU A 143 -1.80 -12.22 -2.23
N SER A 144 -1.86 -12.17 -0.90
CA SER A 144 -2.39 -11.01 -0.17
C SER A 144 -1.56 -10.74 1.08
N SER A 145 -1.27 -9.46 1.33
CA SER A 145 -0.76 -9.00 2.63
C SER A 145 -1.88 -8.55 3.58
N ILE A 146 -3.14 -8.54 3.13
CA ILE A 146 -4.30 -8.16 3.93
C ILE A 146 -4.73 -9.37 4.78
N PRO A 147 -4.74 -9.26 6.12
CA PRO A 147 -5.22 -10.33 6.99
C PRO A 147 -6.70 -10.67 6.73
N PRO A 148 -7.06 -11.97 6.68
CA PRO A 148 -8.45 -12.38 6.51
C PRO A 148 -9.25 -12.16 7.80
N GLY A 149 -10.47 -11.64 7.69
CA GLY A 149 -11.42 -11.54 8.81
C GLY A 149 -11.27 -10.34 9.75
N VAL A 150 -10.35 -9.42 9.47
CA VAL A 150 -10.04 -8.25 10.34
C VAL A 150 -10.86 -7.01 9.99
N GLY A 151 -11.68 -7.09 8.94
CA GLY A 151 -12.45 -5.93 8.47
C GLY A 151 -11.67 -4.94 7.59
N LEU A 152 -10.46 -5.33 7.19
CA LEU A 152 -9.58 -4.55 6.31
C LEU A 152 -9.90 -4.68 4.81
N GLY A 153 -11.11 -5.16 4.47
CA GLY A 153 -11.57 -5.27 3.08
C GLY A 153 -10.88 -6.36 2.24
N SER A 154 -10.47 -7.48 2.85
CA SER A 154 -9.77 -8.56 2.10
C SER A 154 -10.63 -9.21 1.01
N SER A 155 -11.95 -9.33 1.17
CA SER A 155 -12.83 -9.85 0.12
C SER A 155 -12.90 -8.88 -1.07
N ALA A 156 -13.19 -7.60 -0.80
CA ALA A 156 -13.23 -6.56 -1.82
C ALA A 156 -11.90 -6.41 -2.57
N ALA A 157 -10.77 -6.57 -1.88
CA ALA A 157 -9.44 -6.56 -2.51
C ALA A 157 -9.22 -7.77 -3.42
N ILE A 158 -9.62 -8.99 -3.02
CA ILE A 158 -9.54 -10.19 -3.88
C ILE A 158 -10.42 -10.03 -5.11
N GLU A 159 -11.66 -9.57 -4.93
CA GLU A 159 -12.60 -9.31 -6.01
C GLU A 159 -12.05 -8.27 -6.99
N THR A 160 -11.57 -7.14 -6.48
CA THR A 160 -11.03 -6.04 -7.29
C THR A 160 -9.75 -6.43 -8.00
N ALA A 161 -8.82 -7.13 -7.33
CA ALA A 161 -7.59 -7.62 -7.96
C ALA A 161 -7.89 -8.64 -9.06
N THR A 162 -8.86 -9.53 -8.83
CA THR A 162 -9.32 -10.50 -9.83
C THR A 162 -9.95 -9.79 -11.03
N TYR A 163 -10.88 -8.87 -10.79
CA TYR A 163 -11.57 -8.15 -11.86
C TYR A 163 -10.58 -7.36 -12.71
N THR A 164 -9.66 -6.66 -12.06
CA THR A 164 -8.58 -5.90 -12.69
C THR A 164 -7.64 -6.81 -13.50
N PHE A 165 -7.31 -7.99 -12.99
CA PHE A 165 -6.57 -9.00 -13.75
C PHE A 165 -7.34 -9.45 -15.02
N LEU A 166 -8.66 -9.66 -14.92
CA LEU A 166 -9.49 -10.04 -16.08
C LEU A 166 -9.59 -8.92 -17.11
N GLU A 167 -9.69 -7.65 -16.70
CA GLU A 167 -9.67 -6.50 -17.62
C GLU A 167 -8.43 -6.52 -18.51
N VAL A 168 -7.26 -6.81 -17.92
CA VAL A 168 -5.99 -6.91 -18.67
C VAL A 168 -5.95 -8.17 -19.52
N LEU A 169 -6.45 -9.29 -19.01
CA LEU A 169 -6.49 -10.58 -19.72
C LEU A 169 -7.34 -10.53 -20.99
N ILE A 170 -8.44 -9.79 -20.92
CA ILE A 170 -9.42 -9.63 -22.00
C ILE A 170 -9.08 -8.44 -22.88
N GLY A 171 -8.41 -7.41 -22.34
CA GLY A 171 -8.15 -6.14 -23.03
C GLY A 171 -9.36 -5.22 -23.04
N LYS A 172 -10.24 -5.32 -22.04
CA LYS A 172 -11.44 -4.48 -21.89
C LYS A 172 -11.40 -3.79 -20.53
N LYS A 173 -11.43 -2.46 -20.52
CA LYS A 173 -11.55 -1.65 -19.30
C LYS A 173 -13.02 -1.38 -19.02
N THR A 174 -13.44 -1.52 -17.77
CA THR A 174 -14.80 -1.21 -17.30
C THR A 174 -14.79 0.14 -16.59
N ASP A 175 -15.91 0.85 -16.64
CA ASP A 175 -16.11 2.04 -15.81
C ASP A 175 -15.97 1.69 -14.32
N PRO A 176 -15.33 2.52 -13.49
CA PRO A 176 -15.16 2.21 -12.07
C PRO A 176 -16.46 1.98 -11.29
N LEU A 177 -17.54 2.71 -11.56
CA LEU A 177 -18.81 2.55 -10.86
C LEU A 177 -19.54 1.29 -11.34
N GLU A 178 -19.50 1.00 -12.64
CA GLU A 178 -19.99 -0.29 -13.16
C GLU A 178 -19.25 -1.47 -12.50
N LYS A 179 -17.95 -1.33 -12.26
CA LYS A 179 -17.14 -2.32 -11.54
C LYS A 179 -17.58 -2.45 -10.08
N VAL A 180 -17.85 -1.34 -9.38
CA VAL A 180 -18.39 -1.36 -8.01
C VAL A 180 -19.70 -2.15 -7.96
N THR A 181 -20.65 -1.84 -8.83
CA THR A 181 -21.94 -2.55 -8.92
C THR A 181 -21.74 -4.04 -9.21
N ALA A 182 -20.86 -4.36 -10.17
CA ALA A 182 -20.60 -5.74 -10.53
C ALA A 182 -20.04 -6.56 -9.35
N LEU A 183 -19.09 -6.00 -8.60
CA LEU A 183 -18.50 -6.67 -7.44
C LEU A 183 -19.44 -6.74 -6.24
N GLN A 184 -20.35 -5.78 -6.09
CA GLN A 184 -21.38 -5.85 -5.05
C GLN A 184 -22.34 -7.03 -5.28
N GLU A 185 -22.73 -7.27 -6.54
CA GLU A 185 -23.54 -8.44 -6.90
C GLU A 185 -22.81 -9.76 -6.65
N VAL A 186 -21.50 -9.82 -6.94
CA VAL A 186 -20.67 -11.00 -6.67
C VAL A 186 -20.77 -11.41 -5.21
N GLU A 187 -20.60 -10.48 -4.27
CA GLU A 187 -20.60 -10.84 -2.85
C GLU A 187 -22.00 -11.25 -2.35
N LYS A 188 -23.06 -10.66 -2.90
CA LYS A 188 -24.44 -11.09 -2.63
C LYS A 188 -24.68 -12.54 -3.04
N ASP A 189 -24.26 -12.91 -4.25
CA ASP A 189 -24.53 -14.23 -4.82
C ASP A 189 -23.59 -15.33 -4.29
N TYR A 190 -22.34 -14.99 -4.01
CA TYR A 190 -21.29 -15.96 -3.66
C TYR A 190 -20.90 -15.99 -2.19
N ALA A 191 -21.15 -14.93 -1.43
CA ALA A 191 -20.88 -14.87 0.01
C ALA A 191 -22.14 -14.82 0.88
N SER A 192 -23.34 -14.65 0.29
CA SER A 192 -24.64 -14.67 0.99
C SER A 192 -24.74 -13.68 2.16
N LYS A 193 -24.10 -12.50 2.04
CA LYS A 193 -24.16 -11.42 3.03
C LYS A 193 -24.87 -10.19 2.44
N LYS A 194 -25.44 -9.33 3.29
CA LYS A 194 -25.83 -7.96 2.90
C LYS A 194 -24.56 -7.12 2.89
N VAL A 195 -24.26 -6.43 1.79
CA VAL A 195 -22.92 -5.88 1.52
C VAL A 195 -23.00 -4.41 1.13
N GLY A 196 -22.26 -3.57 1.84
CA GLY A 196 -22.12 -2.14 1.56
C GLY A 196 -21.16 -1.86 0.39
N VAL A 197 -21.26 -0.66 -0.18
CA VAL A 197 -20.49 -0.21 -1.35
C VAL A 197 -19.10 0.29 -1.00
N VAL A 198 -18.89 0.73 0.25
CA VAL A 198 -17.69 1.47 0.71
C VAL A 198 -16.40 0.70 0.45
N ASP A 199 -16.36 -0.60 0.76
CA ASP A 199 -15.16 -1.43 0.59
C ASP A 199 -14.69 -1.48 -0.86
N ARG A 200 -15.63 -1.63 -1.81
CA ARG A 200 -15.33 -1.68 -3.25
C ARG A 200 -14.96 -0.32 -3.78
N ILE A 201 -15.73 0.72 -3.44
CA ILE A 201 -15.43 2.09 -3.82
C ILE A 201 -14.01 2.45 -3.36
N THR A 202 -13.66 2.13 -2.12
CA THR A 202 -12.31 2.39 -1.60
C THR A 202 -11.24 1.62 -2.37
N SER A 203 -11.42 0.31 -2.55
CA SER A 203 -10.43 -0.54 -3.23
C SER A 203 -10.22 -0.13 -4.71
N ILE A 204 -11.26 0.36 -5.38
CA ILE A 204 -11.24 0.74 -6.80
C ILE A 204 -10.79 2.20 -7.01
N LEU A 205 -11.30 3.14 -6.22
CA LEU A 205 -11.19 4.59 -6.44
C LEU A 205 -10.19 5.31 -5.53
N ALA A 206 -9.50 4.60 -4.63
CA ALA A 206 -8.49 5.21 -3.77
C ALA A 206 -7.39 5.92 -4.57
N LYS A 207 -6.96 7.08 -4.04
CA LYS A 207 -5.84 7.87 -4.55
C LYS A 207 -4.72 7.87 -3.53
N ASP A 208 -3.49 7.82 -4.03
CA ASP A 208 -2.29 7.94 -3.21
C ASP A 208 -2.40 9.16 -2.29
N ARG A 209 -2.10 8.98 -0.99
CA ARG A 209 -2.02 10.07 0.00
C ARG A 209 -3.35 10.78 0.33
N HIS A 210 -4.49 10.20 -0.07
CA HIS A 210 -5.82 10.73 0.23
C HIS A 210 -6.65 9.74 1.04
N THR A 211 -7.49 10.27 1.93
CA THR A 211 -8.69 9.55 2.41
C THR A 211 -9.87 9.89 1.50
N MET A 212 -11.00 9.21 1.67
CA MET A 212 -12.19 9.44 0.86
C MET A 212 -13.36 9.81 1.76
N LEU A 213 -14.17 10.78 1.36
CA LEU A 213 -15.54 10.92 1.84
C LEU A 213 -16.46 10.37 0.76
N ILE A 214 -17.25 9.37 1.13
CA ILE A 214 -18.14 8.65 0.22
C ILE A 214 -19.57 8.96 0.61
N ASP A 215 -20.33 9.45 -0.35
CA ASP A 215 -21.78 9.51 -0.27
C ASP A 215 -22.36 8.14 -0.67
N CYS A 216 -22.89 7.38 0.28
CA CYS A 216 -23.39 6.03 -0.02
C CYS A 216 -24.77 6.03 -0.70
N LYS A 217 -25.43 7.19 -0.81
CA LYS A 217 -26.70 7.36 -1.56
C LYS A 217 -26.44 7.57 -3.04
N THR A 218 -25.47 8.41 -3.39
CA THR A 218 -25.15 8.75 -4.79
C THR A 218 -23.95 7.97 -5.34
N ASN A 219 -23.12 7.39 -4.45
CA ASN A 219 -21.79 6.85 -4.72
C ASN A 219 -20.74 7.91 -5.13
N ASP A 220 -21.01 9.19 -4.85
CA ASP A 220 -20.04 10.25 -5.08
C ASP A 220 -18.86 10.16 -4.10
N VAL A 221 -17.69 10.54 -4.59
CA VAL A 221 -16.43 10.47 -3.84
C VAL A 221 -15.73 11.83 -3.86
N GLU A 222 -15.51 12.39 -2.67
CA GLU A 222 -14.55 13.48 -2.46
C GLU A 222 -13.23 12.89 -1.95
N TRP A 223 -12.12 13.20 -2.64
CA TRP A 223 -10.79 12.80 -2.18
C TRP A 223 -10.17 13.89 -1.33
N ILE A 224 -9.83 13.56 -0.09
CA ILE A 224 -9.35 14.51 0.91
C ILE A 224 -7.86 14.23 1.16
N PRO A 225 -6.96 15.19 0.94
CA PRO A 225 -5.56 15.04 1.30
C PRO A 225 -5.43 14.70 2.79
N PHE A 226 -4.85 13.53 3.08
CA PHE A 226 -4.79 12.99 4.44
C PHE A 226 -3.35 12.71 4.84
N GLN A 227 -2.53 13.76 4.76
CA GLN A 227 -1.12 13.72 5.12
C GLN A 227 -0.85 14.68 6.27
N ASN A 228 -0.35 14.14 7.36
CA ASN A 228 0.17 14.93 8.46
C ASN A 228 1.59 14.46 8.79
N PRO A 229 2.60 15.35 8.82
CA PRO A 229 3.97 14.96 9.11
C PRO A 229 4.14 14.44 10.55
N LYS A 230 3.24 14.79 11.48
CA LYS A 230 3.31 14.48 12.90
C LYS A 230 2.39 13.34 13.35
N THR A 231 1.36 12.97 12.60
CA THR A 231 0.39 11.93 13.02
C THR A 231 0.27 10.80 12.02
N ALA A 232 -0.18 9.63 12.50
CA ALA A 232 -0.45 8.43 11.71
C ALA A 232 -1.69 7.69 12.22
N LEU A 233 -2.38 6.99 11.31
CA LEU A 233 -3.37 5.99 11.67
C LEU A 233 -2.69 4.65 11.97
N VAL A 234 -2.96 4.10 13.15
CA VAL A 234 -2.52 2.77 13.60
C VAL A 234 -3.74 1.89 13.79
N VAL A 235 -3.74 0.73 13.14
CA VAL A 235 -4.77 -0.30 13.31
C VAL A 235 -4.24 -1.40 14.21
N ILE A 236 -5.08 -1.81 15.16
CA ILE A 236 -4.88 -3.03 15.93
C ILE A 236 -5.82 -4.12 15.41
N ASP A 237 -5.23 -5.22 14.96
CA ASP A 237 -5.93 -6.46 14.66
C ASP A 237 -6.01 -7.32 15.92
N THR A 238 -7.24 -7.64 16.31
CA THR A 238 -7.56 -8.43 17.50
C THR A 238 -7.43 -9.94 17.27
N HIS A 239 -7.34 -10.39 16.01
CA HIS A 239 -7.44 -11.78 15.60
C HIS A 239 -8.74 -12.49 16.03
N GLU A 240 -9.73 -11.75 16.54
CA GLU A 240 -11.00 -12.32 16.94
C GLU A 240 -11.81 -12.64 15.67
N LYS A 241 -12.02 -13.94 15.42
CA LYS A 241 -12.83 -14.39 14.28
C LYS A 241 -14.30 -14.31 14.61
N ASP A 242 -15.03 -13.71 13.69
CA ASP A 242 -16.48 -13.61 13.74
C ASP A 242 -17.17 -14.96 13.44
N THR A 243 -18.32 -15.17 14.10
CA THR A 243 -19.21 -16.32 13.92
C THR A 243 -20.66 -15.90 13.62
N LEU A 244 -20.94 -14.60 13.41
CA LEU A 244 -22.30 -14.07 13.34
C LEU A 244 -22.82 -13.84 11.91
N THR A 245 -24.14 -13.98 11.74
CA THR A 245 -24.85 -14.08 10.46
C THR A 245 -25.48 -12.76 10.03
N ALA A 246 -25.69 -12.57 8.72
CA ALA A 246 -26.24 -11.37 8.09
C ALA A 246 -27.65 -10.91 8.55
N ASP A 247 -28.26 -11.62 9.50
CA ASP A 247 -29.64 -11.42 9.94
C ASP A 247 -29.79 -10.17 10.85
N GLU A 248 -28.76 -9.78 11.60
CA GLU A 248 -28.85 -8.70 12.61
C GLU A 248 -28.91 -7.29 12.02
N TYR A 249 -28.30 -7.06 10.86
CA TYR A 249 -28.41 -5.77 10.19
C TYR A 249 -29.82 -5.49 9.72
N THR A 250 -30.46 -6.53 9.15
CA THR A 250 -31.82 -6.41 8.62
C THR A 250 -32.77 -6.03 9.75
N GLU A 251 -32.56 -6.59 10.94
CA GLU A 251 -33.24 -6.18 12.16
C GLU A 251 -32.95 -4.72 12.56
N ARG A 252 -31.76 -4.18 12.30
CA ARG A 252 -31.40 -2.80 12.67
C ARG A 252 -31.96 -1.75 11.71
N SER A 253 -31.95 -2.03 10.41
CA SER A 253 -32.45 -1.12 9.36
C SER A 253 -33.95 -0.82 9.54
N LYS A 254 -34.74 -1.77 10.09
CA LYS A 254 -36.17 -1.57 10.40
C LYS A 254 -36.43 -0.39 11.34
N TYR A 255 -35.50 -0.10 12.26
CA TYR A 255 -35.64 1.00 13.21
C TYR A 255 -35.44 2.36 12.52
N ILE A 256 -34.50 2.44 11.57
CA ILE A 256 -34.26 3.66 10.79
C ILE A 256 -35.47 3.96 9.92
N ASP A 257 -36.03 2.94 9.26
CA ASP A 257 -37.26 3.07 8.47
C ASP A 257 -38.44 3.57 9.32
N LYS A 258 -38.58 3.04 10.55
CA LYS A 258 -39.65 3.46 11.47
C LYS A 258 -39.49 4.90 11.94
N ALA A 259 -38.26 5.32 12.25
CA ALA A 259 -37.97 6.70 12.63
C ALA A 259 -38.29 7.67 11.47
N CYS A 260 -37.97 7.28 10.22
CA CYS A 260 -38.34 8.03 9.02
C CYS A 260 -39.86 8.17 8.87
N GLU A 261 -40.62 7.08 9.09
CA GLU A 261 -42.09 7.09 9.06
C GLU A 261 -42.67 8.09 10.07
N ILE A 262 -42.18 8.09 11.31
CA ILE A 262 -42.68 8.97 12.39
C ILE A 262 -42.34 10.44 12.11
N LEU A 263 -41.13 10.71 11.62
CA LEU A 263 -40.72 12.07 11.27
C LEU A 263 -41.36 12.57 9.96
N GLY A 264 -41.86 11.66 9.11
CA GLY A 264 -42.39 12.01 7.79
C GLY A 264 -41.28 12.40 6.81
N VAL A 265 -40.08 11.84 6.97
CA VAL A 265 -38.92 12.07 6.10
C VAL A 265 -38.60 10.82 5.29
N SER A 266 -37.97 10.99 4.13
CA SER A 266 -37.57 9.85 3.28
C SER A 266 -36.28 9.18 3.76
N THR A 267 -35.47 9.88 4.55
CA THR A 267 -34.19 9.42 5.10
C THR A 267 -33.82 10.27 6.31
N LEU A 268 -33.11 9.69 7.27
CA LEU A 268 -32.54 10.42 8.40
C LEU A 268 -31.27 11.22 8.04
N ARG A 269 -30.81 11.13 6.79
CA ARG A 269 -29.54 11.71 6.33
C ARG A 269 -29.45 13.22 6.54
N ASP A 270 -30.55 13.91 6.27
CA ASP A 270 -30.61 15.37 6.31
C ASP A 270 -31.28 15.88 7.60
N CYS A 271 -31.46 14.99 8.59
CA CYS A 271 -32.04 15.35 9.88
C CYS A 271 -31.00 16.00 10.79
N THR A 272 -31.45 16.92 11.64
CA THR A 272 -30.62 17.61 12.65
C THR A 272 -30.87 17.08 14.06
N GLU A 273 -30.18 17.63 15.06
CA GLU A 273 -30.46 17.33 16.47
C GLU A 273 -31.87 17.78 16.89
N GLU A 274 -32.40 18.84 16.29
CA GLU A 274 -33.79 19.27 16.50
C GLU A 274 -34.79 18.24 16.00
N ASP A 275 -34.52 17.60 14.85
CA ASP A 275 -35.37 16.53 14.33
C ASP A 275 -35.35 15.29 15.26
N LEU A 276 -34.23 15.01 15.95
CA LEU A 276 -34.19 13.95 16.96
C LEU A 276 -35.07 14.27 18.18
N LYS A 277 -35.05 15.53 18.66
CA LYS A 277 -35.95 15.98 19.73
C LYS A 277 -37.41 15.87 19.31
N GLU A 278 -37.71 16.22 18.06
CA GLU A 278 -39.04 16.07 17.49
C GLU A 278 -39.46 14.60 17.39
N LEU A 279 -38.55 13.69 17.03
CA LEU A 279 -38.81 12.25 17.03
C LEU A 279 -39.18 11.77 18.44
N GLU A 280 -38.44 12.16 19.46
CA GLU A 280 -38.73 11.82 20.87
C GLU A 280 -40.11 12.37 21.30
N ASN A 281 -40.43 13.63 20.95
CA ASN A 281 -41.73 14.24 21.24
C ASN A 281 -42.88 13.48 20.57
N ARG A 282 -42.73 13.11 19.30
CA ARG A 282 -43.76 12.36 18.55
C ARG A 282 -43.96 10.96 19.12
N VAL A 283 -42.87 10.28 19.50
CA VAL A 283 -42.93 8.98 20.16
C VAL A 283 -43.67 9.10 21.50
N SER A 284 -43.35 10.12 22.30
CA SER A 284 -44.06 10.39 23.56
C SER A 284 -45.56 10.60 23.34
N TRP A 285 -45.95 11.37 22.32
CA TRP A 285 -47.34 11.55 21.94
C TRP A 285 -48.02 10.24 21.46
N ILE A 286 -47.32 9.39 20.71
CA ILE A 286 -47.86 8.08 20.27
C ILE A 286 -48.16 7.15 21.47
N LEU A 287 -47.34 7.22 22.52
CA LEU A 287 -47.44 6.33 23.69
C LEU A 287 -48.37 6.85 24.78
N HIS A 288 -48.51 8.18 24.90
CA HIS A 288 -49.16 8.83 26.04
C HIS A 288 -50.17 9.92 25.65
N GLY A 289 -50.33 10.21 24.36
CA GLY A 289 -51.34 11.16 23.90
C GLY A 289 -52.73 10.57 24.08
N ASP A 290 -53.56 11.25 24.88
CA ASP A 290 -54.97 10.88 25.04
C ASP A 290 -55.67 10.96 23.68
N VAL A 291 -56.33 9.86 23.30
CA VAL A 291 -57.39 9.91 22.31
C VAL A 291 -58.60 10.40 23.06
N ASP A 292 -59.01 11.65 22.85
CA ASP A 292 -60.33 12.09 23.28
C ASP A 292 -61.36 11.19 22.56
N GLU A 293 -61.90 10.22 23.29
CA GLU A 293 -63.16 9.56 23.01
C GLU A 293 -64.26 10.61 23.23
N ASP A 294 -64.46 11.51 22.26
CA ASP A 294 -65.77 12.04 21.86
C ASP A 294 -65.61 13.01 20.69
N GLY A 295 -66.57 12.94 19.77
CA GLY A 295 -66.49 13.53 18.43
C GLY A 295 -66.64 15.06 18.35
N GLU A 296 -66.45 15.52 17.11
CA GLU A 296 -66.89 16.80 16.53
C GLU A 296 -66.54 18.09 17.29
N ASN A 297 -65.70 18.92 16.64
CA ASN A 297 -65.72 20.39 16.56
C ASN A 297 -64.27 20.91 16.43
N GLU A 298 -63.93 21.92 15.64
CA GLU A 298 -64.71 22.88 14.87
C GLU A 298 -63.75 23.41 13.79
N ALA A 299 -64.19 23.36 12.54
CA ALA A 299 -63.59 24.12 11.45
C ALA A 299 -64.57 25.23 11.10
N ASP A 300 -64.53 26.37 11.79
CA ASP A 300 -65.01 27.64 11.25
C ASP A 300 -64.65 28.84 12.16
N GLY A 301 -64.52 30.02 11.56
CA GLY A 301 -65.11 31.20 12.18
C GLY A 301 -64.20 32.26 12.79
N THR A 302 -63.70 33.16 11.92
CA THR A 302 -63.74 34.63 12.08
C THR A 302 -62.93 35.36 13.17
N ARG A 303 -61.99 36.23 12.75
CA ARG A 303 -62.01 37.73 12.86
C ARG A 303 -60.63 38.32 12.53
N GLU A 304 -60.55 39.12 11.45
CA GLU A 304 -60.40 40.60 11.43
C GLU A 304 -59.00 41.07 11.86
N GLU A 305 -58.14 41.34 10.88
CA GLU A 305 -57.65 42.68 10.50
C GLU A 305 -56.69 43.31 11.51
N GLU A 306 -55.40 43.39 11.14
CA GLU A 306 -54.68 44.67 11.19
C GLU A 306 -53.48 44.68 10.24
N VAL A 307 -53.45 45.71 9.40
CA VAL A 307 -52.45 46.00 8.38
C VAL A 307 -51.22 46.63 9.05
N GLY A 308 -50.04 46.06 8.82
CA GLY A 308 -48.76 46.66 9.22
C GLY A 308 -47.64 46.22 8.30
N ASN A 309 -47.31 47.07 7.33
CA ASN A 309 -46.17 46.93 6.40
C ASN A 309 -44.85 46.60 7.13
N ARG A 310 -44.11 45.62 6.61
CA ARG A 310 -42.68 45.73 6.29
C ARG A 310 -42.21 44.57 5.41
N GLU A 311 -41.59 44.95 4.30
CA GLU A 311 -40.89 44.08 3.36
C GLU A 311 -39.72 43.38 4.07
N GLU A 312 -39.63 42.06 3.96
CA GLU A 312 -38.34 41.37 3.87
C GLU A 312 -38.53 40.00 3.21
N THR A 313 -37.61 39.73 2.30
CA THR A 313 -37.55 38.57 1.41
C THR A 313 -37.20 37.29 2.15
N GLU A 314 -38.13 36.34 2.24
CA GLU A 314 -37.82 34.94 2.56
C GLU A 314 -38.49 33.97 1.57
N THR A 315 -37.65 33.19 0.91
CA THR A 315 -38.02 32.02 0.11
C THR A 315 -38.66 30.96 0.98
N LYS A 316 -39.96 30.77 0.79
CA LYS A 316 -40.81 29.72 1.35
C LYS A 316 -40.23 28.32 1.11
N ASN A 317 -40.02 27.57 2.19
CA ASN A 317 -40.23 26.12 2.22
C ASN A 317 -41.22 25.82 3.36
N SER A 318 -42.51 25.92 3.06
CA SER A 318 -43.58 25.60 4.00
C SER A 318 -43.63 24.07 4.23
N ARG A 319 -43.05 23.60 5.34
CA ARG A 319 -43.40 22.27 5.89
C ARG A 319 -44.80 22.39 6.50
N SER A 320 -45.76 21.81 5.78
CA SER A 320 -47.17 21.66 6.13
C SER A 320 -47.37 21.22 7.59
N THR A 321 -48.28 21.94 8.24
CA THR A 321 -48.96 21.69 9.52
C THR A 321 -49.24 20.23 9.89
N ASN A 322 -49.01 19.93 11.17
CA ASN A 322 -49.54 18.84 12.01
C ASN A 322 -50.61 17.94 11.36
N LYS A 323 -50.17 16.78 10.89
CA LYS A 323 -51.02 15.60 10.76
C LYS A 323 -50.31 14.47 11.49
N PHE A 324 -50.68 14.25 12.75
CA PHE A 324 -50.28 13.05 13.46
C PHE A 324 -50.72 11.83 12.64
N VAL A 325 -49.74 11.10 12.10
CA VAL A 325 -50.01 9.90 11.30
C VAL A 325 -50.53 8.83 12.24
N LYS A 326 -51.77 8.35 12.06
CA LYS A 326 -52.22 7.10 12.70
C LYS A 326 -51.34 5.97 12.18
N LEU A 327 -50.34 5.57 12.97
CA LEU A 327 -49.49 4.43 12.66
C LEU A 327 -50.34 3.16 12.68
N LYS A 328 -50.21 2.32 11.65
CA LYS A 328 -50.96 1.07 11.55
C LYS A 328 -50.55 0.03 12.60
N ASP A 329 -49.31 0.12 13.07
CA ASP A 329 -48.70 -0.78 14.05
C ASP A 329 -47.95 0.05 15.11
N VAL A 330 -48.51 0.12 16.33
CA VAL A 330 -47.85 0.74 17.51
C VAL A 330 -46.86 -0.27 18.09
N TRP A 331 -45.62 0.16 18.33
CA TRP A 331 -44.59 -0.70 18.92
C TRP A 331 -44.59 -0.61 20.46
N PRO A 332 -44.09 -1.62 21.16
CA PRO A 332 -43.79 -1.51 22.60
C PRO A 332 -42.80 -0.37 22.88
N GLN A 333 -42.89 0.26 24.05
CA GLN A 333 -41.96 1.31 24.50
C GLN A 333 -40.49 0.95 24.25
N GLU A 334 -40.09 -0.27 24.64
CA GLU A 334 -38.71 -0.76 24.53
C GLU A 334 -38.20 -0.73 23.08
N GLU A 335 -39.05 -1.03 22.10
CA GLU A 335 -38.70 -0.99 20.68
C GLU A 335 -38.56 0.44 20.17
N TYR A 336 -39.36 1.39 20.69
CA TYR A 336 -39.20 2.81 20.39
C TYR A 336 -37.94 3.40 21.03
N ASP A 337 -37.59 3.00 22.24
CA ASP A 337 -36.35 3.44 22.89
C ASP A 337 -35.13 2.98 22.09
N ILE A 338 -35.12 1.72 21.63
CA ILE A 338 -34.10 1.21 20.72
C ILE A 338 -34.09 2.03 19.42
N MET A 339 -35.26 2.27 18.84
CA MET A 339 -35.39 3.05 17.60
C MET A 339 -34.77 4.45 17.71
N ILE A 340 -35.08 5.18 18.79
CA ILE A 340 -34.55 6.53 19.05
C ILE A 340 -33.02 6.47 19.17
N LYS A 341 -32.47 5.48 19.88
CA LYS A 341 -31.02 5.31 19.96
C LYS A 341 -30.38 5.08 18.58
N ARG A 342 -30.96 4.21 17.73
CA ARG A 342 -30.44 3.98 16.37
C ARG A 342 -30.53 5.23 15.48
N ALA A 343 -31.65 5.96 15.56
CA ALA A 343 -31.82 7.23 14.85
C ALA A 343 -30.79 8.27 15.31
N ARG A 344 -30.59 8.40 16.63
CA ARG A 344 -29.58 9.30 17.22
C ARG A 344 -28.18 8.94 16.78
N PHE A 345 -27.80 7.66 16.81
CA PHE A 345 -26.52 7.20 16.27
C PHE A 345 -26.34 7.68 14.83
N PHE A 346 -27.32 7.39 13.97
CA PHE A 346 -27.23 7.69 12.54
C PHE A 346 -27.05 9.19 12.29
N VAL A 347 -27.92 10.02 12.85
CA VAL A 347 -27.89 11.49 12.67
C VAL A 347 -26.61 12.08 13.23
N THR A 348 -26.23 11.72 14.46
CA THR A 348 -25.03 12.28 15.08
C THR A 348 -23.73 11.81 14.44
N GLU A 349 -23.69 10.60 13.84
CA GLU A 349 -22.51 10.14 13.09
C GLU A 349 -22.31 10.96 11.80
N MET A 350 -23.39 11.37 11.13
CA MET A 350 -23.32 12.25 9.95
C MET A 350 -22.73 13.62 10.30
N ILE A 351 -23.18 14.18 11.42
CA ILE A 351 -22.65 15.45 11.96
C ILE A 351 -21.16 15.28 12.31
N ARG A 352 -20.81 14.24 13.07
CA ARG A 352 -19.41 13.96 13.47
C ARG A 352 -18.46 13.81 12.29
N ILE A 353 -18.88 13.15 11.21
CA ILE A 353 -18.07 13.01 9.99
C ILE A 353 -17.74 14.38 9.39
N THR A 354 -18.74 15.26 9.32
CA THR A 354 -18.60 16.59 8.73
C THR A 354 -17.70 17.47 9.59
N GLU A 355 -17.93 17.50 10.90
CA GLU A 355 -17.10 18.25 11.86
C GLU A 355 -15.65 17.74 11.90
N ALA A 356 -15.45 16.41 11.87
CA ALA A 356 -14.12 15.83 11.81
C ALA A 356 -13.40 16.26 10.53
N LEU A 357 -14.11 16.25 9.39
CA LEU A 357 -13.52 16.66 8.13
C LEU A 357 -13.10 18.13 8.12
N GLU A 358 -13.92 19.01 8.68
CA GLU A 358 -13.60 20.44 8.84
C GLU A 358 -12.36 20.63 9.72
N ALA A 359 -12.34 20.00 10.90
CA ALA A 359 -11.18 20.03 11.80
C ALA A 359 -9.89 19.54 11.10
N TRP A 360 -9.98 18.47 10.30
CA TRP A 360 -8.84 17.99 9.52
C TRP A 360 -8.37 19.00 8.47
N LYS A 361 -9.31 19.62 7.74
CA LYS A 361 -9.02 20.65 6.72
C LYS A 361 -8.34 21.88 7.34
N GLU A 362 -8.64 22.21 8.59
CA GLU A 362 -8.02 23.29 9.37
C GLU A 362 -6.68 22.91 10.02
N GLY A 363 -6.30 21.62 9.96
CA GLY A 363 -5.07 21.11 10.59
C GLY A 363 -5.21 20.77 12.08
N ASP A 364 -6.43 20.77 12.61
CA ASP A 364 -6.75 20.38 13.98
C ASP A 364 -6.95 18.85 14.10
N ALA A 365 -5.82 18.16 14.21
CA ALA A 365 -5.81 16.71 14.42
C ALA A 365 -6.35 16.28 15.79
N GLU A 366 -6.42 17.18 16.79
CA GLU A 366 -6.91 16.86 18.13
C GLU A 366 -8.44 16.78 18.13
N THR A 367 -9.11 17.78 17.55
CA THR A 367 -10.57 17.73 17.37
C THR A 367 -10.98 16.56 16.49
N PHE A 368 -10.23 16.27 15.41
CA PHE A 368 -10.46 15.06 14.61
C PHE A 368 -10.41 13.78 15.46
N GLY A 369 -9.39 13.64 16.30
CA GLY A 369 -9.22 12.51 17.19
C GLY A 369 -10.34 12.40 18.23
N LYS A 370 -10.76 13.53 18.81
CA LYS A 370 -11.91 13.60 19.72
C LYS A 370 -13.20 13.12 19.06
N LYS A 371 -13.43 13.48 17.79
CA LYS A 371 -14.58 12.98 17.02
C LYS A 371 -14.54 11.46 16.82
N MET A 372 -13.35 10.87 16.68
CA MET A 372 -13.21 9.40 16.64
C MET A 372 -13.68 8.76 17.95
N GLU A 373 -13.29 9.32 19.11
CA GLU A 373 -13.74 8.84 20.42
C GLU A 373 -15.27 8.97 20.59
N GLU A 374 -15.84 10.12 20.21
CA GLU A 374 -17.30 10.34 20.25
C GLU A 374 -18.05 9.32 19.38
N SER A 375 -17.50 9.01 18.19
CA SER A 375 -18.03 7.96 17.31
C SER A 375 -17.95 6.57 17.94
N HIS A 376 -16.86 6.22 18.66
CA HIS A 376 -16.78 4.97 19.40
C HIS A 376 -17.83 4.86 20.51
N LYS A 377 -18.02 5.93 21.29
CA LYS A 377 -19.03 5.98 22.36
C LYS A 377 -20.43 5.79 21.78
N SER A 378 -20.77 6.50 20.71
CA SER A 378 -22.08 6.38 20.06
C SER A 378 -22.28 4.97 19.45
N LEU A 379 -21.24 4.34 18.89
CA LEU A 379 -21.33 2.93 18.47
C LEU A 379 -21.65 1.99 19.65
N LYS A 380 -21.02 2.21 20.81
CA LYS A 380 -21.24 1.39 22.01
C LYS A 380 -22.61 1.63 22.63
N GLU A 381 -23.04 2.89 22.76
CA GLU A 381 -24.22 3.27 23.56
C GLU A 381 -25.49 3.41 22.71
N ASP A 382 -25.41 4.12 21.59
CA ASP A 382 -26.56 4.43 20.72
C ASP A 382 -26.78 3.34 19.67
N PHE A 383 -25.72 2.76 19.14
CA PHE A 383 -25.81 1.62 18.22
C PHE A 383 -25.80 0.27 18.95
N GLU A 384 -25.53 0.26 20.25
CA GLU A 384 -25.42 -0.94 21.11
C GLU A 384 -24.54 -2.02 20.46
N PHE A 385 -23.41 -1.57 19.93
CA PHE A 385 -22.35 -2.42 19.42
C PHE A 385 -21.25 -2.47 20.48
N ASP A 386 -21.44 -3.35 21.46
CA ASP A 386 -20.62 -3.42 22.66
C ASP A 386 -19.67 -4.63 22.61
N ASN A 387 -18.46 -4.52 22.03
CA ASN A 387 -17.48 -5.62 22.03
C ASN A 387 -16.44 -5.40 23.15
N PRO A 388 -16.38 -6.26 24.19
CA PRO A 388 -15.49 -6.08 25.34
C PRO A 388 -14.01 -5.92 24.97
N LEU A 389 -13.53 -6.69 23.99
CA LEU A 389 -12.14 -6.64 23.54
C LEU A 389 -11.81 -5.32 22.84
N SER A 390 -12.66 -4.88 21.92
CA SER A 390 -12.50 -3.63 21.17
C SER A 390 -12.61 -2.42 22.09
N ASN A 391 -13.57 -2.43 23.01
CA ASN A 391 -13.72 -1.39 24.03
C ASN A 391 -12.48 -1.31 24.92
N PHE A 392 -12.00 -2.45 25.43
CA PHE A 392 -10.79 -2.51 26.22
C PHE A 392 -9.60 -1.91 25.47
N LEU A 393 -9.43 -2.25 24.19
CA LEU A 393 -8.34 -1.72 23.37
C LEU A 393 -8.47 -0.22 23.10
N VAL A 394 -9.68 0.29 22.86
CA VAL A 394 -9.91 1.74 22.70
C VAL A 394 -9.63 2.48 24.01
N ASP A 395 -10.20 2.03 25.13
CA ASP A 395 -10.02 2.64 26.45
C ASP A 395 -8.54 2.64 26.87
N THR A 396 -7.84 1.53 26.61
CA THR A 396 -6.40 1.42 26.86
C THR A 396 -5.60 2.33 25.94
N SER A 397 -6.03 2.49 24.68
CA SER A 397 -5.36 3.35 23.72
C SER A 397 -5.43 4.83 24.12
N LEU A 398 -6.60 5.29 24.56
CA LEU A 398 -6.83 6.67 24.96
C LEU A 398 -6.07 7.08 26.24
N GLN A 399 -5.57 6.11 27.03
CA GLN A 399 -4.72 6.40 28.19
C GLN A 399 -3.27 6.73 27.81
N VAL A 400 -2.87 6.50 26.55
CA VAL A 400 -1.50 6.75 26.10
C VAL A 400 -1.35 8.19 25.61
N GLU A 401 -0.47 8.94 26.27
CA GLU A 401 -0.04 10.25 25.82
C GLU A 401 0.42 10.20 24.34
N GLY A 402 -0.15 11.09 23.51
CA GLY A 402 0.12 11.16 22.06
C GLY A 402 -0.87 10.38 21.20
N VAL A 403 -1.79 9.61 21.77
CA VAL A 403 -2.99 9.13 21.06
C VAL A 403 -4.03 10.25 21.08
N LEU A 404 -4.42 10.71 19.89
CA LEU A 404 -5.38 11.82 19.73
C LEU A 404 -6.83 11.34 19.72
N GLY A 405 -7.05 10.09 19.31
CA GLY A 405 -8.36 9.48 19.21
C GLY A 405 -8.27 8.01 18.83
N SER A 406 -9.27 7.23 19.22
CA SER A 406 -9.34 5.80 18.91
C SER A 406 -10.79 5.34 18.84
N ARG A 407 -11.07 4.40 17.93
CA ARG A 407 -12.38 3.76 17.78
C ARG A 407 -12.28 2.39 17.15
N MET A 408 -13.35 1.60 17.27
CA MET A 408 -13.51 0.34 16.53
C MET A 408 -13.57 0.56 15.01
N THR A 409 -13.13 -0.40 14.20
CA THR A 409 -13.17 -0.35 12.73
C THR A 409 -13.32 -1.75 12.12
N GLY A 410 -13.79 -1.81 10.88
CA GLY A 410 -13.79 -3.03 10.06
C GLY A 410 -14.97 -3.97 10.31
N MET A 411 -15.99 -3.55 11.04
CA MET A 411 -17.02 -4.47 11.54
C MET A 411 -18.16 -4.62 10.53
N GLY A 412 -18.03 -5.60 9.64
CA GLY A 412 -19.14 -6.08 8.83
C GLY A 412 -20.07 -6.94 9.66
N LEU A 413 -21.24 -6.41 10.04
CA LEU A 413 -22.41 -7.09 10.63
C LEU A 413 -22.18 -8.09 11.79
N GLY A 414 -20.99 -8.16 12.38
CA GLY A 414 -20.64 -9.14 13.41
C GLY A 414 -19.48 -8.68 14.29
N PHE A 415 -19.38 -9.29 15.47
CA PHE A 415 -18.63 -8.83 16.65
C PHE A 415 -17.10 -9.09 16.58
N GLY A 416 -16.52 -9.25 15.38
CA GLY A 416 -15.07 -9.33 15.17
C GLY A 416 -14.56 -8.15 14.34
N GLY A 417 -13.41 -7.58 14.70
CA GLY A 417 -12.87 -6.38 14.06
C GLY A 417 -11.57 -5.89 14.68
N GLY A 418 -11.07 -4.77 14.16
CA GLY A 418 -9.91 -4.08 14.72
C GLY A 418 -10.31 -2.77 15.40
N ILE A 419 -9.34 -2.07 15.96
CA ILE A 419 -9.48 -0.65 16.31
C ILE A 419 -8.57 0.18 15.41
N VAL A 420 -8.93 1.44 15.18
CA VAL A 420 -8.11 2.43 14.49
C VAL A 420 -7.88 3.61 15.42
N SER A 421 -6.62 4.01 15.56
CA SER A 421 -6.18 5.08 16.44
C SER A 421 -5.41 6.12 15.64
N LEU A 422 -5.69 7.40 15.87
CA LEU A 422 -4.86 8.50 15.39
C LEU A 422 -3.79 8.80 16.44
N VAL A 423 -2.52 8.57 16.09
CA VAL A 423 -1.40 8.62 17.03
C VAL A 423 -0.34 9.58 16.51
N ARG A 424 0.27 10.38 17.40
CA ARG A 424 1.48 11.13 17.09
C ARG A 424 2.60 10.14 16.78
N LYS A 425 3.29 10.36 15.66
CA LYS A 425 4.25 9.41 15.10
C LYS A 425 5.35 9.07 16.09
N GLU A 426 5.84 10.08 16.81
CA GLU A 426 6.87 9.96 17.85
C GLU A 426 6.46 9.01 19.00
N ASN A 427 5.16 8.75 19.18
CA ASN A 427 4.62 7.97 20.29
C ASN A 427 4.11 6.59 19.88
N ILE A 428 4.21 6.18 18.60
CA ILE A 428 3.69 4.89 18.12
C ILE A 428 4.33 3.70 18.86
N GLU A 429 5.65 3.72 19.04
CA GLU A 429 6.37 2.64 19.74
C GLU A 429 5.90 2.52 21.20
N LYS A 430 5.82 3.65 21.91
CA LYS A 430 5.30 3.74 23.29
C LYS A 430 3.86 3.22 23.36
N TYR A 431 3.04 3.60 22.38
CA TYR A 431 1.64 3.17 22.25
C TYR A 431 1.49 1.66 22.07
N CYS A 432 2.16 1.06 21.08
CA CYS A 432 2.09 -0.38 20.83
C CYS A 432 2.58 -1.22 22.02
N ASN A 433 3.66 -0.77 22.68
CA ASN A 433 4.19 -1.44 23.86
C ASN A 433 3.20 -1.41 25.03
N TYR A 434 2.65 -0.23 25.34
CA TYR A 434 1.71 -0.06 26.44
C TYR A 434 0.42 -0.87 26.25
N VAL A 435 -0.18 -0.82 25.05
CA VAL A 435 -1.41 -1.58 24.75
C VAL A 435 -1.14 -3.08 24.84
N THR A 436 0.00 -3.56 24.35
CA THR A 436 0.37 -4.99 24.42
C THR A 436 0.54 -5.46 25.86
N GLU A 437 1.23 -4.69 26.70
CA GLU A 437 1.42 -5.01 28.12
C GLU A 437 0.06 -5.09 28.84
N ARG A 438 -0.77 -4.07 28.70
CA ARG A 438 -2.10 -4.03 29.32
C ARG A 438 -3.01 -5.14 28.84
N PHE A 439 -2.99 -5.46 27.55
CA PHE A 439 -3.73 -6.58 27.00
C PHE A 439 -3.31 -7.89 27.64
N MET A 440 -2.00 -8.13 27.84
CA MET A 440 -1.52 -9.35 28.48
C MET A 440 -1.98 -9.46 29.94
N ASP A 441 -1.92 -8.37 30.69
CA ASP A 441 -2.37 -8.33 32.09
C ASP A 441 -3.87 -8.64 32.24
N HIS A 442 -4.68 -8.19 31.28
CA HIS A 442 -6.14 -8.29 31.34
C HIS A 442 -6.72 -9.41 30.48
N ARG A 443 -5.88 -10.17 29.77
CA ARG A 443 -6.30 -11.21 28.81
C ARG A 443 -7.28 -12.23 29.40
N GLY A 444 -7.08 -12.60 30.67
CA GLY A 444 -7.97 -13.52 31.39
C GLY A 444 -9.38 -12.95 31.56
N LYS A 445 -9.47 -11.71 32.07
CA LYS A 445 -10.75 -11.01 32.26
C LYS A 445 -11.46 -10.75 30.94
N ILE A 446 -10.75 -10.29 29.91
CA ILE A 446 -11.33 -10.07 28.57
C ILE A 446 -11.94 -11.35 28.02
N LEU A 447 -11.28 -12.50 28.22
CA LEU A 447 -11.80 -13.79 27.79
C LEU A 447 -13.07 -14.19 28.53
N GLU A 448 -13.19 -13.86 29.82
CA GLU A 448 -14.40 -14.09 30.61
C GLU A 448 -15.55 -13.18 30.14
N ASP A 449 -15.28 -11.91 29.90
CA ASP A 449 -16.28 -10.94 29.41
C ASP A 449 -16.80 -11.34 28.02
N LEU A 450 -15.91 -11.78 27.11
CA LEU A 450 -16.30 -12.30 25.79
C LEU A 450 -17.14 -13.58 25.89
N LYS A 451 -16.86 -14.47 26.85
CA LYS A 451 -17.68 -15.66 27.09
C LYS A 451 -19.08 -15.29 27.57
N ALA A 452 -19.16 -14.43 28.58
CA ALA A 452 -20.43 -13.96 29.13
C ALA A 452 -21.28 -13.27 28.04
N GLN A 453 -20.65 -12.46 27.19
CA GLN A 453 -21.32 -11.84 26.06
C GLN A 453 -21.88 -12.88 25.07
N ARG A 454 -21.07 -13.86 24.65
CA ARG A 454 -21.49 -14.90 23.69
C ARG A 454 -22.62 -15.77 24.25
N GLU A 455 -22.60 -16.06 25.55
CA GLU A 455 -23.67 -16.79 26.23
C GLU A 455 -25.00 -16.00 26.22
N ASN A 456 -24.95 -14.73 26.63
CA ASN A 456 -26.13 -13.84 26.62
C ASN A 456 -26.68 -13.69 25.19
N TYR A 457 -25.78 -13.55 24.20
CA TYR A 457 -26.14 -13.50 22.80
C TYR A 457 -26.86 -14.77 22.32
N ASN A 458 -26.28 -15.94 22.58
CA ASN A 458 -26.87 -17.22 22.19
C ASN A 458 -28.23 -17.43 22.84
N GLN A 459 -28.40 -16.97 24.08
CA GLN A 459 -29.66 -17.04 24.81
C GLN A 459 -30.73 -16.14 24.19
N LYS A 460 -30.42 -14.88 23.86
CA LYS A 460 -31.33 -13.99 23.11
C LYS A 460 -31.73 -14.58 21.76
N ARG A 461 -30.77 -15.13 21.02
CA ARG A 461 -31.03 -15.77 19.72
C ARG A 461 -31.96 -16.98 19.87
N PHE A 462 -31.76 -17.79 20.90
CA PHE A 462 -32.62 -18.93 21.21
C PHE A 462 -34.05 -18.48 21.54
N GLU A 463 -34.23 -17.41 22.32
CA GLU A 463 -35.54 -16.84 22.62
C GLU A 463 -36.24 -16.28 21.38
N ILE A 464 -35.51 -15.61 20.48
CA ILE A 464 -36.04 -15.12 19.20
C ILE A 464 -36.48 -16.30 18.31
N GLN A 465 -35.66 -17.34 18.19
CA GLN A 465 -36.02 -18.55 17.44
C GLN A 465 -37.24 -19.25 18.04
N LYS A 466 -37.36 -19.28 19.37
CA LYS A 466 -38.52 -19.82 20.08
C LYS A 466 -39.79 -19.00 19.82
N LYS A 467 -39.71 -17.66 19.83
CA LYS A 467 -40.83 -16.76 19.48
C LYS A 467 -41.25 -16.89 18.02
N ALA A 468 -40.30 -17.04 17.10
CA ALA A 468 -40.58 -17.28 15.68
C ALA A 468 -41.25 -18.65 15.45
N HIS A 469 -40.84 -19.69 16.18
CA HIS A 469 -41.48 -21.00 16.13
C HIS A 469 -42.89 -21.01 16.77
N SER A 470 -43.09 -20.32 17.88
CA SER A 470 -44.42 -20.23 18.52
C SER A 470 -45.42 -19.42 17.68
N ALA A 471 -44.97 -18.42 16.92
CA ALA A 471 -45.80 -17.70 15.94
C ALA A 471 -46.24 -18.56 14.74
N HIS A 472 -45.53 -19.67 14.46
CA HIS A 472 -45.93 -20.66 13.44
C HIS A 472 -46.72 -21.85 14.02
N TYR A 473 -46.97 -21.88 15.32
CA TYR A 473 -47.75 -22.91 15.99
C TYR A 473 -48.78 -22.30 16.95
N ASN A 474 -49.79 -21.64 16.37
CA ASN A 474 -51.00 -21.25 17.09
C ASN A 474 -52.18 -22.14 16.64
N PRO A 475 -52.59 -23.15 17.44
CA PRO A 475 -53.73 -24.01 17.10
C PRO A 475 -55.09 -23.30 17.18
N ALA A 476 -55.13 -22.05 17.68
CA ALA A 476 -56.39 -21.33 17.95
C ALA A 476 -56.81 -20.34 16.84
N ILE A 477 -56.08 -20.25 15.72
CA ILE A 477 -56.49 -19.44 14.55
C ILE A 477 -56.66 -20.37 13.34
N ALA A 478 -57.64 -21.27 13.45
CA ALA A 478 -58.13 -22.07 12.34
C ALA A 478 -59.66 -21.96 12.28
N SER A 479 -60.19 -20.74 12.21
CA SER A 479 -61.55 -20.48 11.74
C SER A 479 -61.52 -20.20 10.23
N SER A 480 -62.57 -20.65 9.56
CA SER A 480 -62.65 -21.05 8.15
C SER A 480 -62.62 -19.95 7.08
N GLU A 481 -62.05 -18.76 7.33
CA GLU A 481 -62.15 -17.63 6.38
C GLU A 481 -60.87 -17.27 5.60
N LYS A 482 -59.71 -17.86 5.91
CA LYS A 482 -58.45 -17.56 5.19
C LYS A 482 -58.01 -18.58 4.14
N ILE A 483 -58.73 -19.69 3.96
CA ILE A 483 -58.41 -20.69 2.93
C ILE A 483 -58.91 -20.25 1.53
N GLY A 484 -59.93 -19.39 1.45
CA GLY A 484 -60.45 -18.88 0.17
C GLY A 484 -59.51 -17.92 -0.58
N LYS A 485 -58.66 -17.15 0.13
CA LYS A 485 -57.79 -16.14 -0.49
C LYS A 485 -56.42 -16.65 -0.96
N ILE A 486 -56.05 -17.88 -0.59
CA ILE A 486 -54.77 -18.49 -1.01
C ILE A 486 -54.88 -19.15 -2.40
N GLN A 487 -56.10 -19.49 -2.85
CA GLN A 487 -56.30 -20.06 -4.19
C GLN A 487 -56.23 -19.00 -5.31
N ASP A 488 -56.63 -17.75 -5.04
CA ASP A 488 -56.56 -16.66 -6.03
C ASP A 488 -55.13 -16.13 -6.25
N TYR A 489 -54.26 -16.23 -5.25
CA TYR A 489 -52.86 -15.79 -5.37
C TYR A 489 -51.98 -16.77 -6.16
N MET A 490 -52.44 -18.00 -6.40
CA MET A 490 -51.71 -19.02 -7.17
C MET A 490 -52.02 -19.02 -8.68
N ALA A 491 -52.92 -18.15 -9.16
CA ALA A 491 -53.31 -18.08 -10.57
C ALA A 491 -52.57 -17.01 -11.40
N GLY A 492 -51.74 -16.14 -10.80
CA GLY A 492 -51.08 -15.05 -11.53
C GLY A 492 -49.59 -14.89 -11.21
N GLY A 493 -48.71 -15.27 -12.14
CA GLY A 493 -47.30 -14.82 -12.16
C GLY A 493 -46.25 -15.91 -12.36
N GLY A 494 -45.89 -16.19 -13.61
CA GLY A 494 -44.95 -17.26 -14.03
C GLY A 494 -43.45 -17.08 -13.72
N SER A 495 -43.06 -16.39 -12.63
CA SER A 495 -41.63 -16.17 -12.29
C SER A 495 -41.17 -16.85 -10.98
N LEU A 496 -42.03 -16.94 -9.95
CA LEU A 496 -41.66 -17.55 -8.66
C LEU A 496 -41.49 -19.09 -8.72
N ASN A 497 -42.22 -19.78 -9.60
CA ASN A 497 -42.19 -21.25 -9.69
C ASN A 497 -40.80 -21.79 -10.09
N ARG A 498 -39.99 -21.03 -10.84
CA ARG A 498 -38.61 -21.43 -11.17
C ARG A 498 -37.64 -21.30 -9.99
N ILE A 499 -37.85 -20.34 -9.11
CA ILE A 499 -36.97 -20.09 -7.95
C ILE A 499 -37.21 -21.13 -6.86
N VAL A 500 -38.48 -21.49 -6.62
CA VAL A 500 -38.87 -22.51 -5.63
C VAL A 500 -38.43 -23.91 -6.09
N GLN A 501 -38.61 -24.27 -7.36
CA GLN A 501 -38.14 -25.56 -7.88
C GLN A 501 -36.60 -25.69 -7.86
N LYS A 502 -35.87 -24.60 -8.13
CA LYS A 502 -34.39 -24.58 -8.09
C LYS A 502 -33.85 -24.68 -6.65
N ARG A 503 -34.53 -24.09 -5.66
CA ARG A 503 -34.21 -24.25 -4.23
C ARG A 503 -34.49 -25.66 -3.72
N MET A 504 -35.61 -26.26 -4.12
CA MET A 504 -35.97 -27.64 -3.75
C MET A 504 -34.95 -28.67 -4.29
N SER A 505 -34.51 -28.53 -5.55
CA SER A 505 -33.51 -29.44 -6.13
C SER A 505 -32.13 -29.33 -5.47
N LEU A 506 -31.74 -28.12 -5.02
CA LEU A 506 -30.49 -27.87 -4.29
C LEU A 506 -30.49 -28.48 -2.89
N VAL A 507 -31.65 -28.49 -2.22
CA VAL A 507 -31.83 -29.14 -0.91
C VAL A 507 -31.78 -30.67 -1.05
N GLU A 508 -32.35 -31.23 -2.11
CA GLU A 508 -32.28 -32.67 -2.39
C GLU A 508 -30.89 -33.14 -2.82
N GLN A 509 -30.13 -32.32 -3.56
CA GLN A 509 -28.72 -32.59 -3.88
C GLN A 509 -27.83 -32.58 -2.63
N ARG A 510 -28.03 -31.63 -1.71
CA ARG A 510 -27.33 -31.58 -0.41
C ARG A 510 -27.69 -32.74 0.51
N ARG A 511 -28.92 -33.26 0.43
CA ARG A 511 -29.32 -34.47 1.16
C ARG A 511 -28.60 -35.71 0.62
N ARG A 512 -28.47 -35.88 -0.70
CA ARG A 512 -27.75 -37.03 -1.29
C ARG A 512 -26.25 -37.04 -0.98
N SER A 513 -25.56 -35.89 -1.00
CA SER A 513 -24.12 -35.84 -0.68
C SER A 513 -23.79 -36.10 0.78
N THR A 514 -24.71 -35.81 1.70
CA THR A 514 -24.52 -36.01 3.14
C THR A 514 -24.74 -37.47 3.56
N LEU A 515 -25.54 -38.22 2.78
CA LEU A 515 -25.81 -39.65 3.01
C LEU A 515 -24.70 -40.59 2.51
N GLU A 516 -23.87 -40.17 1.54
CA GLU A 516 -22.75 -40.99 1.04
C GLU A 516 -21.51 -40.99 1.96
N ASN A 517 -21.41 -40.07 2.93
CA ASN A 517 -20.20 -39.86 3.75
C ASN A 517 -20.30 -40.28 5.23
N LYS A 518 -21.35 -41.00 5.64
CA LYS A 518 -21.42 -41.59 7.00
C LYS A 518 -21.68 -43.09 6.94
N ARG A 519 -20.60 -43.88 6.95
CA ARG A 519 -20.64 -45.26 7.45
C ARG A 519 -20.73 -45.21 8.97
N MET A 520 -21.89 -45.51 9.53
CA MET A 520 -22.00 -46.13 10.86
C MET A 520 -23.05 -47.25 10.81
N PRO A 521 -22.79 -48.41 11.44
CA PRO A 521 -23.68 -49.56 11.39
C PRO A 521 -24.73 -49.43 12.49
N CYS A 522 -26.00 -49.43 12.12
CA CYS A 522 -27.09 -49.72 13.06
C CYS A 522 -27.95 -50.80 12.41
N ILE A 523 -27.73 -52.03 12.87
CA ILE A 523 -28.60 -53.17 12.60
C ILE A 523 -29.92 -52.88 13.33
N VAL A 524 -30.96 -52.55 12.56
CA VAL A 524 -32.34 -52.76 13.00
C VAL A 524 -32.95 -53.72 11.99
N LYS A 525 -33.00 -55.00 12.36
CA LYS A 525 -33.83 -55.99 11.70
C LYS A 525 -35.28 -55.52 11.80
N VAL A 526 -35.91 -55.23 10.66
CA VAL A 526 -37.38 -55.22 10.55
C VAL A 526 -37.75 -56.39 9.67
N GLU A 527 -38.24 -57.45 10.30
CA GLU A 527 -38.85 -58.59 9.62
C GLU A 527 -40.10 -58.12 8.86
N LYS A 528 -40.22 -58.52 7.60
CA LYS A 528 -41.46 -58.36 6.82
C LYS A 528 -42.44 -59.48 7.20
N PRO A 529 -43.71 -59.18 7.53
CA PRO A 529 -44.76 -60.18 7.41
C PRO A 529 -45.24 -60.29 5.94
N PRO A 530 -45.71 -61.47 5.51
CA PRO A 530 -46.01 -61.77 4.11
C PRO A 530 -47.46 -61.42 3.75
N GLY A 531 -47.65 -60.91 2.54
CA GLY A 531 -48.83 -61.13 1.70
C GLY A 531 -50.17 -60.46 2.07
N GLY A 532 -50.84 -59.90 1.06
CA GLY A 532 -52.31 -59.93 0.98
C GLY A 532 -53.08 -58.65 1.31
N CYS A 533 -53.39 -57.90 0.26
CA CYS A 533 -54.63 -57.17 -0.07
C CYS A 533 -55.63 -56.77 1.05
N GLY A 534 -56.03 -55.49 1.08
CA GLY A 534 -57.36 -55.09 1.58
C GLY A 534 -57.41 -53.83 2.43
N THR A 535 -57.60 -52.67 1.79
CA THR A 535 -58.35 -51.49 2.27
C THR A 535 -58.53 -51.29 3.79
N TRP A 536 -57.48 -50.95 4.53
CA TRP A 536 -57.59 -50.25 5.83
C TRP A 536 -56.40 -49.29 5.98
N GLY A 537 -56.64 -48.08 6.51
CA GLY A 537 -55.57 -47.24 7.05
C GLY A 537 -55.14 -45.99 6.25
N ARG A 538 -56.06 -45.20 5.69
CA ARG A 538 -55.72 -43.78 5.35
C ARG A 538 -55.67 -42.90 6.60
N TYR A 539 -56.36 -43.29 7.68
CA TYR A 539 -56.35 -42.60 8.96
C TYR A 539 -55.13 -42.98 9.83
N GLU A 540 -54.73 -44.26 9.85
CA GLU A 540 -53.54 -44.72 10.61
C GLU A 540 -52.21 -44.34 9.95
N LYS A 541 -52.13 -44.25 8.62
CA LYS A 541 -50.93 -43.72 7.94
C LYS A 541 -50.70 -42.24 8.21
N ASN A 542 -51.76 -41.44 8.36
CA ASN A 542 -51.60 -40.03 8.73
C ASN A 542 -51.22 -39.89 10.21
N LYS A 543 -51.80 -40.71 11.09
CA LYS A 543 -51.43 -40.70 12.52
C LYS A 543 -49.99 -41.17 12.76
N GLN A 544 -49.53 -42.22 12.07
CA GLN A 544 -48.13 -42.67 12.13
C GLN A 544 -47.17 -41.69 11.46
N LYS A 545 -47.59 -40.97 10.40
CA LYS A 545 -46.77 -39.93 9.76
C LYS A 545 -46.69 -38.67 10.62
N GLU A 546 -47.77 -38.26 11.27
CA GLU A 546 -47.77 -37.19 12.27
C GLU A 546 -46.98 -37.57 13.52
N GLU A 547 -47.08 -38.80 14.00
CA GLU A 547 -46.31 -39.27 15.16
C GLU A 547 -44.83 -39.48 14.83
N PHE A 548 -44.50 -39.87 13.59
CA PHE A 548 -43.12 -39.89 13.08
C PHE A 548 -42.57 -38.48 12.86
N LEU A 549 -43.35 -37.54 12.33
CA LEU A 549 -42.96 -36.12 12.21
C LEU A 549 -42.82 -35.46 13.58
N ARG A 550 -43.67 -35.82 14.54
CA ARG A 550 -43.59 -35.35 15.93
C ARG A 550 -42.40 -35.95 16.65
N LYS A 551 -42.09 -37.24 16.47
CA LYS A 551 -40.87 -37.87 17.01
C LYS A 551 -39.61 -37.35 16.34
N ALA A 552 -39.61 -37.12 15.03
CA ALA A 552 -38.50 -36.51 14.30
C ALA A 552 -38.30 -35.05 14.72
N SER A 553 -39.38 -34.28 14.92
CA SER A 553 -39.32 -32.91 15.45
C SER A 553 -38.85 -32.88 16.90
N ILE A 554 -39.21 -33.87 17.72
CA ILE A 554 -38.71 -34.02 19.11
C ILE A 554 -37.26 -34.51 19.14
N GLU A 555 -36.81 -35.33 18.18
CA GLU A 555 -35.41 -35.72 18.02
C GLU A 555 -34.56 -34.58 17.46
N GLU A 556 -35.13 -33.73 16.59
CA GLU A 556 -34.51 -32.48 16.11
C GLU A 556 -34.47 -31.44 17.24
N GLU A 557 -35.52 -31.32 18.04
CA GLU A 557 -35.54 -30.54 19.30
C GLU A 557 -34.52 -31.07 20.30
N LYS A 558 -34.41 -32.39 20.50
CA LYS A 558 -33.39 -32.99 21.37
C LYS A 558 -31.99 -32.83 20.78
N SER A 559 -31.82 -32.88 19.46
CA SER A 559 -30.56 -32.59 18.77
C SER A 559 -30.17 -31.11 18.90
N LEU A 560 -31.14 -30.19 18.90
CA LEU A 560 -30.95 -28.75 19.13
C LEU A 560 -30.73 -28.43 20.63
N MET A 561 -31.35 -29.20 21.53
CA MET A 561 -31.19 -29.06 22.99
C MET A 561 -29.93 -29.76 23.55
N THR A 562 -29.39 -30.77 22.87
CA THR A 562 -28.18 -31.51 23.31
C THR A 562 -26.88 -31.02 22.67
N THR A 563 -26.94 -30.04 21.76
CA THR A 563 -25.76 -29.19 21.51
C THR A 563 -25.58 -28.24 22.69
N ASN A 564 -25.18 -28.80 23.82
CA ASN A 564 -24.29 -28.14 24.77
C ASN A 564 -22.97 -27.92 24.00
N THR A 565 -22.98 -27.01 23.02
CA THR A 565 -21.75 -26.45 22.47
C THR A 565 -21.09 -25.76 23.64
N GLN A 566 -20.19 -26.47 24.33
CA GLN A 566 -19.12 -25.80 25.06
C GLN A 566 -18.62 -24.72 24.11
N VAL A 567 -18.78 -23.46 24.51
CA VAL A 567 -18.29 -22.32 23.74
C VAL A 567 -16.76 -22.46 23.78
N GLU A 568 -16.21 -23.20 22.83
CA GLU A 568 -14.77 -23.38 22.66
C GLU A 568 -14.20 -22.04 22.21
N VAL A 569 -13.84 -21.20 23.19
CA VAL A 569 -13.16 -19.94 22.92
C VAL A 569 -11.69 -20.25 22.72
N THR A 570 -11.22 -20.14 21.48
CA THR A 570 -9.81 -20.16 21.14
C THR A 570 -9.04 -19.18 22.03
N PRO A 571 -7.81 -19.52 22.48
CA PRO A 571 -6.98 -18.57 23.23
C PRO A 571 -6.83 -17.27 22.44
N LEU A 572 -7.10 -16.12 23.08
CA LEU A 572 -6.92 -14.80 22.46
C LEU A 572 -5.48 -14.66 21.96
N ALA A 573 -5.27 -14.42 20.67
CA ALA A 573 -3.93 -14.16 20.15
C ALA A 573 -3.42 -12.81 20.63
N LEU A 574 -2.11 -12.58 20.52
CA LEU A 574 -1.55 -11.25 20.72
C LEU A 574 -2.06 -10.31 19.60
N PRO A 575 -2.44 -9.06 19.93
CA PRO A 575 -2.82 -8.09 18.91
C PRO A 575 -1.67 -7.83 17.93
N SER A 576 -2.02 -7.55 16.67
CA SER A 576 -1.07 -7.12 15.64
C SER A 576 -1.29 -5.67 15.25
N TYR A 577 -0.22 -4.92 15.01
CA TYR A 577 -0.27 -3.49 14.75
C TYR A 577 0.11 -3.17 13.30
N TYR A 578 -0.69 -2.33 12.64
CA TYR A 578 -0.47 -1.90 11.26
C TYR A 578 -0.57 -0.38 11.14
N ILE A 579 0.45 0.26 10.56
CA ILE A 579 0.36 1.68 10.21
C ILE A 579 -0.31 1.81 8.85
N VAL A 580 -1.45 2.50 8.80
CA VAL A 580 -2.36 2.52 7.63
C VAL A 580 -2.64 3.92 7.10
N SER A 581 -1.83 4.92 7.47
CA SER A 581 -1.92 6.27 6.90
C SER A 581 -1.85 6.19 5.36
N PRO A 582 -2.60 6.98 4.59
CA PRO A 582 -2.60 6.80 3.14
C PRO A 582 -1.21 7.02 2.54
N PHE A 583 -0.66 5.94 1.99
CA PHE A 583 0.70 5.85 1.46
C PHE A 583 0.73 6.06 -0.07
N PRO A 584 1.89 6.44 -0.65
CA PRO A 584 2.12 6.30 -2.07
C PRO A 584 1.95 4.84 -2.51
N GLY A 585 1.13 4.58 -3.54
CA GLY A 585 0.91 3.25 -4.10
C GLY A 585 -0.29 2.47 -3.54
N ALA A 586 -1.04 3.03 -2.58
CA ALA A 586 -2.26 2.43 -2.03
C ALA A 586 -3.47 2.65 -2.98
N ARG A 587 -3.36 2.14 -4.21
CA ARG A 587 -4.37 2.26 -5.27
C ARG A 587 -4.48 0.99 -6.09
N MET A 588 -5.61 0.83 -6.78
CA MET A 588 -5.74 -0.21 -7.80
C MET A 588 -4.69 0.01 -8.91
N MET A 589 -3.97 -1.05 -9.27
CA MET A 589 -2.94 -0.98 -10.31
C MET A 589 -3.05 -2.11 -11.32
N PHE A 590 -2.83 -1.74 -12.58
CA PHE A 590 -2.51 -2.67 -13.64
C PHE A 590 -1.01 -2.87 -13.67
N VAL A 591 -0.58 -4.13 -13.67
CA VAL A 591 0.83 -4.49 -13.72
C VAL A 591 1.03 -5.30 -15.00
N THR A 592 1.76 -4.72 -15.95
CA THR A 592 2.02 -5.35 -17.24
C THR A 592 3.10 -6.44 -17.11
N LYS A 593 3.23 -7.27 -18.15
CA LYS A 593 4.36 -8.21 -18.30
C LYS A 593 5.70 -7.50 -18.03
N THR A 594 5.86 -6.28 -18.50
CA THR A 594 7.06 -5.48 -18.31
C THR A 594 7.31 -5.14 -16.83
N ASP A 595 6.28 -4.79 -16.07
CA ASP A 595 6.40 -4.47 -14.64
C ASP A 595 6.72 -5.71 -13.80
N ILE A 596 6.13 -6.86 -14.14
CA ILE A 596 6.45 -8.18 -13.55
C ILE A 596 7.92 -8.53 -13.79
N LEU A 597 8.39 -8.39 -15.03
CA LEU A 597 9.75 -8.78 -15.40
C LEU A 597 10.81 -7.80 -14.81
N ARG A 598 10.49 -6.51 -14.64
CA ARG A 598 11.35 -5.57 -13.88
C ARG A 598 11.62 -6.04 -12.46
N SER A 599 10.61 -6.57 -11.76
CA SER A 599 10.75 -7.08 -10.39
C SER A 599 11.62 -8.34 -10.27
N LEU A 600 11.79 -9.07 -11.38
CA LEU A 600 12.50 -10.36 -11.42
C LEU A 600 13.95 -10.26 -11.88
N TYR A 601 14.25 -9.35 -12.81
CA TYR A 601 15.54 -9.35 -13.52
C TYR A 601 16.44 -8.16 -13.23
N ALA A 602 15.88 -7.04 -12.78
CA ALA A 602 16.67 -5.91 -12.30
C ALA A 602 17.18 -6.22 -10.89
N THR A 603 18.44 -5.89 -10.62
CA THR A 603 18.95 -5.86 -9.25
C THR A 603 18.11 -4.84 -8.48
N PRO A 604 17.43 -5.21 -7.38
CA PRO A 604 16.64 -4.27 -6.61
C PRO A 604 17.55 -3.13 -6.16
N VAL A 605 17.17 -1.89 -6.44
CA VAL A 605 17.79 -0.73 -5.80
C VAL A 605 17.15 -0.62 -4.42
N PRO A 606 17.89 -0.86 -3.32
CA PRO A 606 17.36 -0.71 -1.98
C PRO A 606 16.86 0.72 -1.80
N HIS A 607 15.66 0.88 -1.24
CA HIS A 607 15.17 2.20 -0.88
C HIS A 607 16.13 2.84 0.14
N PRO A 608 16.46 4.14 0.05
CA PRO A 608 17.36 4.82 0.99
C PRO A 608 17.07 4.52 2.46
N LYS A 609 15.78 4.52 2.84
CA LYS A 609 15.33 4.18 4.21
C LYS A 609 15.74 2.79 4.69
N ALA A 610 15.79 1.79 3.81
CA ALA A 610 16.23 0.45 4.18
C ALA A 610 17.72 0.44 4.58
N ILE A 611 18.56 1.17 3.85
CA ILE A 611 19.99 1.33 4.17
C ILE A 611 20.16 2.10 5.48
N VAL A 612 19.36 3.15 5.70
CA VAL A 612 19.34 3.89 6.96
C VAL A 612 19.00 2.95 8.13
N ARG A 613 17.91 2.16 8.04
CA ARG A 613 17.54 1.19 9.09
C ARG A 613 18.67 0.22 9.42
N SER A 614 19.30 -0.36 8.40
CA SER A 614 20.42 -1.29 8.62
C SER A 614 21.61 -0.59 9.28
N ALA A 615 21.95 0.63 8.88
CA ALA A 615 23.01 1.41 9.49
C ALA A 615 22.70 1.84 10.94
N PHE A 616 21.44 2.14 11.25
CA PHE A 616 20.97 2.38 12.63
C PHE A 616 21.13 1.14 13.51
N SER A 617 20.63 -0.01 13.04
CA SER A 617 20.73 -1.27 13.77
C SER A 617 22.19 -1.63 14.05
N GLU A 618 23.06 -1.46 13.05
CA GLU A 618 24.50 -1.70 13.19
C GLU A 618 25.14 -0.70 14.16
N PHE A 619 24.77 0.58 14.09
CA PHE A 619 25.28 1.62 14.99
C PHE A 619 24.95 1.31 16.45
N SER A 620 23.68 0.99 16.74
CA SER A 620 23.25 0.66 18.10
C SER A 620 23.84 -0.64 18.60
N ALA A 621 24.05 -1.63 17.73
CA ALA A 621 24.73 -2.87 18.09
C ALA A 621 26.22 -2.66 18.41
N GLU A 622 26.92 -1.85 17.63
CA GLU A 622 28.36 -1.61 17.78
C GLU A 622 28.69 -0.67 18.94
N PHE A 623 27.91 0.41 19.11
CA PHE A 623 28.26 1.50 20.03
C PHE A 623 27.33 1.61 21.25
N GLY A 624 26.26 0.82 21.33
CA GLY A 624 25.36 0.79 22.48
C GLY A 624 24.51 2.04 22.67
N THR A 625 24.51 2.97 21.71
CA THR A 625 23.75 4.24 21.77
C THR A 625 22.84 4.42 20.55
N LYS A 626 21.92 5.39 20.62
CA LYS A 626 21.13 5.83 19.46
C LYS A 626 21.88 6.93 18.71
N PRO A 627 21.82 6.97 17.37
CA PRO A 627 22.51 8.01 16.61
C PRO A 627 21.76 9.36 16.69
N GLU A 628 22.52 10.45 16.63
CA GLU A 628 22.05 11.84 16.72
C GLU A 628 21.91 12.52 15.35
N ALA A 629 22.65 12.04 14.34
CA ALA A 629 22.73 12.66 13.03
C ALA A 629 22.83 11.62 11.91
N VAL A 630 22.23 11.99 10.77
CA VAL A 630 22.23 11.18 9.56
C VAL A 630 22.48 12.07 8.35
N GLY A 631 23.43 11.67 7.51
CA GLY A 631 23.67 12.26 6.20
C GLY A 631 23.45 11.21 5.11
N VAL A 632 22.72 11.59 4.06
CA VAL A 632 22.46 10.74 2.89
C VAL A 632 22.93 11.45 1.64
N ALA A 633 23.60 10.73 0.74
CA ALA A 633 23.99 11.25 -0.55
C ALA A 633 23.85 10.20 -1.67
N PRO A 634 23.36 10.58 -2.85
CA PRO A 634 23.17 9.66 -3.97
C PRO A 634 24.48 9.40 -4.73
N GLY A 635 24.53 8.25 -5.39
CA GLY A 635 25.45 8.04 -6.52
C GLY A 635 25.05 8.91 -7.69
N THR A 636 25.99 9.16 -8.61
CA THR A 636 25.74 10.03 -9.77
C THR A 636 26.41 9.45 -11.01
N LEU A 637 25.96 9.88 -12.18
CA LEU A 637 26.60 9.54 -13.45
C LEU A 637 26.53 10.69 -14.45
N THR A 638 27.39 10.63 -15.45
CA THR A 638 27.45 11.57 -16.58
C THR A 638 26.78 10.95 -17.80
N LEU A 639 25.75 11.60 -18.32
CA LEU A 639 25.08 11.20 -19.55
C LEU A 639 25.81 11.75 -20.79
N PHE A 640 26.24 13.01 -20.75
CA PHE A 640 27.00 13.67 -21.82
C PHE A 640 28.12 14.54 -21.25
N GLY A 641 29.22 14.66 -22.00
CA GLY A 641 30.34 15.50 -21.59
C GLY A 641 31.32 14.82 -20.64
N GLU A 642 31.59 13.52 -20.82
CA GLU A 642 32.62 12.85 -20.03
C GLU A 642 33.98 13.54 -20.24
N PHE A 643 34.73 13.77 -19.17
CA PHE A 643 36.01 14.51 -19.15
C PHE A 643 35.93 16.00 -19.56
N MET A 644 34.73 16.54 -19.86
CA MET A 644 34.59 17.93 -20.28
C MET A 644 34.79 18.92 -19.12
N GLU A 645 34.73 18.46 -17.87
CA GLU A 645 35.05 19.25 -16.68
C GLU A 645 36.47 19.83 -16.76
N PHE A 646 37.45 19.03 -17.23
CA PHE A 646 38.85 19.44 -17.35
C PHE A 646 39.09 20.46 -18.47
N HIS A 647 38.14 20.57 -19.41
CA HIS A 647 38.20 21.53 -20.51
C HIS A 647 37.27 22.73 -20.28
N LEU A 648 36.65 22.84 -19.10
CA LEU A 648 35.67 23.86 -18.73
C LEU A 648 34.43 23.87 -19.63
N GLY A 649 34.06 22.70 -20.18
CA GLY A 649 32.98 22.50 -21.13
C GLY A 649 31.58 22.43 -20.51
N TYR A 650 30.73 21.62 -21.14
CA TYR A 650 29.35 21.36 -20.69
C TYR A 650 29.19 19.89 -20.35
N ILE A 651 28.40 19.63 -19.30
CA ILE A 651 28.10 18.27 -18.81
C ILE A 651 26.59 18.14 -18.61
N ILE A 652 26.03 16.96 -18.93
CA ILE A 652 24.70 16.54 -18.49
C ILE A 652 24.88 15.32 -17.59
N CYS A 653 24.36 15.38 -16.38
CA CYS A 653 24.49 14.36 -15.34
C CYS A 653 23.17 14.15 -14.59
N MET A 654 23.08 13.07 -13.82
CA MET A 654 21.95 12.82 -12.94
C MET A 654 22.37 12.13 -11.64
N ALA A 655 21.62 12.38 -10.58
CA ALA A 655 21.70 11.59 -9.36
C ALA A 655 20.85 10.31 -9.47
N LEU A 656 21.29 9.27 -8.79
CA LEU A 656 20.72 7.92 -8.81
C LEU A 656 19.93 7.65 -7.53
N PRO A 657 18.95 6.73 -7.57
CA PRO A 657 18.22 6.31 -6.37
C PRO A 657 19.08 5.48 -5.40
N MET A 658 20.27 5.03 -5.82
CA MET A 658 21.25 4.36 -4.96
C MET A 658 21.99 5.42 -4.12
N VAL A 659 22.08 5.18 -2.81
CA VAL A 659 22.65 6.13 -1.84
C VAL A 659 23.75 5.51 -0.97
N THR A 660 24.61 6.39 -0.47
CA THR A 660 25.44 6.17 0.73
C THR A 660 24.82 6.93 1.90
N VAL A 661 24.84 6.31 3.08
CA VAL A 661 24.30 6.82 4.33
C VAL A 661 25.40 6.80 5.39
N THR A 662 25.52 7.90 6.13
CA THR A 662 26.34 8.00 7.34
C THR A 662 25.41 8.26 8.51
N VAL A 663 25.44 7.39 9.52
CA VAL A 663 24.62 7.45 10.74
C VAL A 663 25.56 7.53 11.94
N GLY A 664 25.36 8.45 12.88
CA GLY A 664 26.27 8.56 14.01
C GLY A 664 25.81 9.50 15.12
N GLY A 665 26.59 9.58 16.18
CA GLY A 665 26.35 10.44 17.35
C GLY A 665 27.65 10.81 18.05
N ARG A 666 27.60 11.86 18.88
CA ARG A 666 28.78 12.32 19.62
C ARG A 666 29.23 11.24 20.61
N ASN A 667 30.51 11.27 20.98
CA ASN A 667 31.03 10.45 22.08
C ASN A 667 31.82 11.34 23.06
N ASP A 668 32.07 10.81 24.26
CA ASP A 668 32.80 11.53 25.32
C ASP A 668 34.33 11.50 25.12
N SER A 669 34.80 11.06 23.96
CA SER A 669 36.22 10.89 23.67
C SER A 669 36.69 11.90 22.62
N VAL A 670 38.00 11.96 22.40
CA VAL A 670 38.59 12.75 21.29
C VAL A 670 38.73 11.92 20.01
N TYR A 671 38.03 10.78 19.88
CA TYR A 671 38.19 9.87 18.76
C TYR A 671 37.01 9.89 17.79
N LEU A 672 37.36 9.80 16.51
CA LEU A 672 36.50 9.43 15.41
C LEU A 672 36.48 7.90 15.30
N ASN A 673 35.38 7.27 15.68
CA ASN A 673 35.20 5.82 15.54
C ASN A 673 34.20 5.57 14.40
N VAL A 674 34.67 5.08 13.25
CA VAL A 674 33.79 4.85 12.08
C VAL A 674 33.86 3.38 11.67
N LYS A 675 32.70 2.74 11.56
CA LYS A 675 32.54 1.39 11.00
C LYS A 675 31.84 1.48 9.65
N THR A 676 32.30 0.72 8.66
CA THR A 676 31.58 0.57 7.38
C THR A 676 30.97 -0.81 7.27
N MET A 677 29.71 -0.83 6.81
CA MET A 677 28.95 -2.05 6.54
C MET A 677 29.34 -2.70 5.20
N SER A 678 30.06 -1.96 4.36
CA SER A 678 30.49 -2.49 3.07
C SER A 678 31.58 -3.55 3.26
N LYS A 679 31.35 -4.73 2.68
CA LYS A 679 32.34 -5.81 2.62
C LYS A 679 33.31 -5.66 1.44
N GLU A 680 33.09 -4.65 0.59
CA GLU A 680 33.86 -4.43 -0.63
C GLU A 680 35.03 -3.44 -0.44
N VAL A 681 35.15 -2.85 0.75
CA VAL A 681 36.25 -1.93 1.08
C VAL A 681 37.44 -2.65 1.70
N GLU A 682 38.58 -1.96 1.80
CA GLU A 682 39.79 -2.44 2.43
C GLU A 682 39.61 -2.71 3.94
N THR A 683 40.13 -3.85 4.43
CA THR A 683 40.07 -4.27 5.83
C THR A 683 41.20 -3.69 6.69
N PRO A 684 40.99 -3.43 8.00
CA PRO A 684 39.74 -3.63 8.73
C PRO A 684 38.69 -2.57 8.37
N ASN A 685 37.42 -2.96 8.40
CA ASN A 685 36.26 -2.11 8.09
C ASN A 685 35.88 -1.15 9.24
N VAL A 686 36.84 -0.87 10.13
CA VAL A 686 36.73 0.03 11.27
C VAL A 686 37.89 1.01 11.27
N MET A 687 37.61 2.24 11.64
CA MET A 687 38.54 3.36 11.70
C MET A 687 38.46 3.96 13.10
N LYS A 688 39.62 4.23 13.71
CA LYS A 688 39.74 4.96 14.96
C LYS A 688 40.86 6.00 14.85
N TYR A 689 40.51 7.28 14.84
CA TYR A 689 41.47 8.39 14.73
C TYR A 689 41.23 9.49 15.76
N PRO A 690 42.26 10.00 16.44
CA PRO A 690 42.11 11.13 17.34
C PRO A 690 41.90 12.43 16.54
N VAL A 691 40.85 13.18 16.87
CA VAL A 691 40.46 14.46 16.24
C VAL A 691 41.63 15.44 16.11
N PRO A 692 42.48 15.67 17.14
CA PRO A 692 43.61 16.60 17.02
C PRO A 692 44.61 16.24 15.92
N CYS A 693 44.71 14.96 15.56
CA CYS A 693 45.65 14.49 14.54
C CYS A 693 45.08 14.54 13.12
N VAL A 694 43.78 14.85 12.95
CA VAL A 694 43.14 14.88 11.63
C VAL A 694 43.59 16.09 10.81
N ARG A 695 44.08 17.17 11.42
CA ARG A 695 44.58 18.33 10.67
C ARG A 695 45.89 18.07 9.92
N ASN A 696 46.60 16.98 10.24
CA ASN A 696 47.90 16.61 9.65
C ASN A 696 48.05 15.08 9.59
N PHE A 697 47.01 14.36 9.19
CA PHE A 697 47.06 12.89 9.13
C PHE A 697 47.96 12.43 7.97
N GLU A 698 48.75 11.37 8.22
CA GLU A 698 49.47 10.68 7.16
C GLU A 698 48.51 9.80 6.36
N MET A 699 48.69 9.74 5.03
CA MET A 699 47.85 8.90 4.19
C MET A 699 47.94 7.44 4.63
N GLU A 700 46.78 6.83 4.84
CA GLU A 700 46.70 5.40 5.13
C GLU A 700 46.51 4.59 3.84
N SER A 701 46.86 3.30 3.86
CA SER A 701 46.63 2.38 2.74
C SER A 701 45.13 2.18 2.41
N ARG A 702 44.22 2.50 3.33
CA ARG A 702 42.76 2.31 3.18
C ARG A 702 42.14 3.58 2.59
N SER A 703 41.75 3.53 1.32
CA SER A 703 41.26 4.72 0.61
C SER A 703 39.99 5.32 1.20
N TRP A 704 39.08 4.48 1.70
CA TRP A 704 37.83 4.94 2.33
C TRP A 704 38.08 5.77 3.60
N VAL A 705 39.13 5.46 4.37
CA VAL A 705 39.51 6.20 5.58
C VAL A 705 40.01 7.59 5.20
N ASN A 706 40.86 7.68 4.19
CA ASN A 706 41.43 8.94 3.71
C ASN A 706 40.32 9.92 3.26
N PHE A 707 39.25 9.44 2.62
CA PHE A 707 38.11 10.29 2.26
C PHE A 707 37.40 10.91 3.47
N LEU A 708 37.23 10.15 4.55
CA LEU A 708 36.58 10.63 5.77
C LEU A 708 37.47 11.61 6.53
N LEU A 709 38.76 11.29 6.65
CA LEU A 709 39.75 12.17 7.27
C LEU A 709 39.91 13.48 6.51
N GLY A 710 39.99 13.43 5.18
CA GLY A 710 40.05 14.62 4.35
C GLY A 710 38.78 15.47 4.46
N CYS A 711 37.58 14.85 4.47
CA CYS A 711 36.34 15.60 4.70
C CYS A 711 36.32 16.28 6.06
N THR A 712 36.84 15.60 7.09
CA THR A 712 36.94 16.14 8.44
C THR A 712 37.94 17.30 8.51
N ASN A 713 39.08 17.17 7.84
CA ASN A 713 40.10 18.22 7.75
C ASN A 713 39.56 19.49 7.06
N GLU A 714 38.80 19.31 5.97
CA GLU A 714 38.23 20.41 5.19
C GLU A 714 36.91 20.96 5.76
N PHE A 715 36.36 20.34 6.81
CA PHE A 715 35.15 20.82 7.46
C PHE A 715 35.44 22.13 8.21
N LYS A 716 34.67 23.19 7.94
CA LYS A 716 34.87 24.51 8.56
C LYS A 716 34.60 24.52 10.07
N GLY A 717 33.66 23.71 10.51
CA GLY A 717 33.18 23.72 11.89
C GLY A 717 34.03 22.93 12.86
N HIS A 718 33.71 23.07 14.15
CA HIS A 718 34.37 22.26 15.16
C HIS A 718 33.83 20.83 15.11
N VAL A 719 34.71 19.86 14.78
CA VAL A 719 34.34 18.45 14.75
C VAL A 719 34.60 17.82 16.12
N PRO A 720 33.56 17.38 16.87
CA PRO A 720 33.75 16.66 18.13
C PRO A 720 34.21 15.22 17.88
N GLY A 721 34.58 14.50 18.94
CA GLY A 721 34.64 13.04 18.88
C GLY A 721 33.25 12.45 18.61
N PHE A 722 33.19 11.45 17.75
CA PHE A 722 31.93 10.79 17.41
C PHE A 722 32.11 9.32 17.03
N ASN A 723 31.01 8.59 17.15
CA ASN A 723 30.86 7.25 16.60
C ASN A 723 30.00 7.36 15.33
N ALA A 724 30.31 6.58 14.29
CA ALA A 724 29.49 6.53 13.09
C ALA A 724 29.53 5.15 12.40
N VAL A 725 28.44 4.83 11.71
CA VAL A 725 28.32 3.73 10.76
C VAL A 725 28.05 4.27 9.37
N VAL A 726 28.75 3.73 8.37
CA VAL A 726 28.53 4.02 6.96
C VAL A 726 27.95 2.80 6.25
N GLY A 727 26.83 2.98 5.56
CA GLY A 727 26.21 1.97 4.68
C GLY A 727 26.04 2.50 3.27
N SER A 728 26.17 1.67 2.25
CA SER A 728 25.96 2.09 0.86
C SER A 728 25.27 1.01 0.02
N SER A 729 24.40 1.47 -0.86
CA SER A 729 23.75 0.66 -1.92
C SER A 729 24.41 0.86 -3.29
N ILE A 730 25.40 1.75 -3.39
CA ILE A 730 26.11 2.06 -4.63
C ILE A 730 27.24 1.04 -4.78
N PRO A 731 27.26 0.25 -5.88
CA PRO A 731 28.36 -0.67 -6.11
C PRO A 731 29.68 0.09 -6.25
N ILE A 732 30.76 -0.42 -5.66
CA ILE A 732 32.07 0.24 -5.73
C ILE A 732 32.74 -0.07 -7.08
N LEU A 733 33.54 0.88 -7.57
CA LEU A 733 34.38 0.78 -8.78
C LEU A 733 33.65 0.64 -10.13
N VAL A 734 32.34 0.87 -10.20
CA VAL A 734 31.55 0.74 -11.45
C VAL A 734 31.24 2.09 -12.14
N GLY A 735 31.91 3.17 -11.75
CA GLY A 735 31.72 4.49 -12.39
C GLY A 735 30.43 5.23 -11.99
N LEU A 736 29.82 4.88 -10.85
CA LEU A 736 28.61 5.54 -10.31
C LEU A 736 28.91 6.54 -9.17
N ASN A 737 30.15 7.05 -9.12
CA ASN A 737 30.62 8.06 -8.17
C ASN A 737 30.39 7.70 -6.67
N SER A 738 30.68 6.45 -6.29
CA SER A 738 30.56 5.98 -4.91
C SER A 738 31.44 6.75 -3.91
N CYS A 739 32.63 7.19 -4.31
CA CYS A 739 33.50 8.03 -3.48
C CYS A 739 32.89 9.40 -3.20
N SER A 740 32.34 10.05 -4.23
CA SER A 740 31.66 11.33 -4.06
C SER A 740 30.42 11.23 -3.18
N ALA A 741 29.66 10.14 -3.32
CA ALA A 741 28.54 9.85 -2.43
C ALA A 741 28.99 9.61 -0.97
N LEU A 742 30.08 8.90 -0.73
CA LEU A 742 30.65 8.69 0.60
C LEU A 742 31.05 10.01 1.28
N GLN A 743 31.83 10.83 0.57
CA GLN A 743 32.27 12.12 1.07
C GLN A 743 31.08 13.07 1.30
N ALA A 744 30.13 13.10 0.37
CA ALA A 744 28.93 13.93 0.50
C ALA A 744 28.01 13.48 1.63
N SER A 745 27.81 12.17 1.83
CA SER A 745 26.98 11.66 2.94
C SER A 745 27.65 11.99 4.27
N PHE A 746 28.96 11.81 4.36
CA PHE A 746 29.73 12.07 5.57
C PHE A 746 29.80 13.56 5.90
N TYR A 747 30.09 14.42 4.92
CA TYR A 747 30.09 15.87 5.11
C TYR A 747 28.69 16.35 5.53
N THR A 748 27.63 15.85 4.90
CA THR A 748 26.24 16.16 5.29
C THR A 748 25.90 15.65 6.69
N PHE A 749 26.47 14.51 7.10
CA PHE A 749 26.40 14.02 8.47
C PHE A 749 27.11 14.96 9.45
N LEU A 750 28.31 15.45 9.12
CA LEU A 750 29.03 16.42 9.96
C LEU A 750 28.20 17.70 10.15
N GLU A 751 27.61 18.25 9.09
CA GLU A 751 26.71 19.41 9.18
C GLU A 751 25.51 19.13 10.08
N ASN A 752 24.92 17.94 9.97
CA ASN A 752 23.80 17.54 10.81
C ASN A 752 24.21 17.31 12.27
N LEU A 753 25.41 16.76 12.51
CA LEU A 753 25.94 16.51 13.83
C LEU A 753 26.25 17.83 14.54
N THR A 754 27.05 18.70 13.92
CA THR A 754 27.52 19.96 14.52
C THR A 754 26.49 21.08 14.47
N LYS A 755 25.46 20.96 13.61
CA LYS A 755 24.51 22.03 13.25
C LYS A 755 25.17 23.22 12.56
N GLU A 756 26.41 23.06 12.09
CA GLU A 756 27.12 24.04 11.29
C GLU A 756 26.97 23.67 9.80
N CYS A 757 26.23 24.48 9.03
CA CYS A 757 25.98 24.22 7.62
C CYS A 757 26.85 25.11 6.72
N THR A 758 27.45 24.52 5.69
CA THR A 758 28.04 25.29 4.59
C THR A 758 26.89 25.75 3.70
N VAL A 759 26.62 27.06 3.66
CA VAL A 759 25.45 27.61 2.94
C VAL A 759 25.62 27.50 1.42
N ASP A 760 26.85 27.58 0.91
CA ASP A 760 27.15 27.49 -0.52
C ASP A 760 27.46 26.03 -0.94
N PRO A 761 26.61 25.41 -1.78
CA PRO A 761 26.85 24.06 -2.30
C PRO A 761 28.11 23.94 -3.17
N LEU A 762 28.56 25.03 -3.81
CA LEU A 762 29.81 25.03 -4.58
C LEU A 762 31.01 24.98 -3.64
N GLU A 763 30.97 25.73 -2.55
CA GLU A 763 32.00 25.66 -1.50
C GLU A 763 32.06 24.24 -0.90
N LYS A 764 30.90 23.65 -0.62
CA LYS A 764 30.81 22.27 -0.11
C LYS A 764 31.41 21.26 -1.09
N ALA A 765 31.10 21.41 -2.38
CA ALA A 765 31.67 20.60 -3.44
C ALA A 765 33.19 20.77 -3.57
N ASP A 766 33.70 21.99 -3.43
CA ASP A 766 35.13 22.32 -3.46
C ASP A 766 35.89 21.70 -2.29
N ARG A 767 35.33 21.72 -1.09
CA ARG A 767 35.90 21.05 0.09
C ARG A 767 35.99 19.55 -0.07
N CYS A 768 34.91 18.93 -0.54
CA CYS A 768 34.93 17.49 -0.83
C CYS A 768 35.94 17.17 -1.94
N ALA A 769 36.05 18.00 -2.96
CA ALA A 769 37.07 17.88 -4.00
C ALA A 769 38.50 17.96 -3.43
N LYS A 770 38.78 18.97 -2.61
CA LYS A 770 40.06 19.17 -1.95
C LYS A 770 40.50 17.97 -1.12
N SER A 771 39.58 17.37 -0.37
CA SER A 771 39.82 16.13 0.38
C SER A 771 40.19 14.92 -0.47
N GLU A 772 39.85 14.90 -1.77
CA GLU A 772 40.26 13.82 -2.66
C GLU A 772 41.64 14.06 -3.28
N TYR A 773 42.10 15.32 -3.34
CA TYR A 773 43.36 15.72 -3.99
C TYR A 773 44.57 15.67 -3.08
N GLU A 774 44.44 16.22 -1.88
CA GLU A 774 45.54 16.26 -0.92
C GLU A 774 45.88 14.86 -0.40
N PHE A 775 44.94 13.91 -0.52
CA PHE A 775 44.99 12.58 0.07
C PHE A 775 44.90 11.41 -0.94
N ARG A 776 44.99 11.70 -2.25
CA ARG A 776 45.39 10.73 -3.29
C ARG A 776 46.62 11.28 -3.99
N GLU A 777 47.62 10.45 -4.22
CA GLU A 777 48.69 10.71 -5.20
C GLU A 777 48.08 10.85 -6.62
N THR A 778 47.43 11.97 -6.89
CA THR A 778 46.82 12.28 -8.17
C THR A 778 47.85 13.00 -9.03
N PRO A 779 48.15 12.50 -10.25
CA PRO A 779 49.16 13.10 -11.09
C PRO A 779 48.62 14.43 -11.66
N SER A 780 49.39 15.49 -11.39
CA SER A 780 49.31 16.87 -11.93
C SER A 780 48.21 17.82 -11.43
N GLU A 781 48.57 19.10 -11.31
CA GLU A 781 47.69 20.23 -10.95
C GLU A 781 46.50 20.41 -11.92
N LEU A 782 46.62 19.89 -13.15
CA LEU A 782 45.58 19.96 -14.19
C LEU A 782 44.35 19.09 -13.85
N VAL A 783 44.55 17.92 -13.24
CA VAL A 783 43.46 17.04 -12.77
C VAL A 783 42.81 17.61 -11.49
N THR A 784 43.55 18.43 -10.75
CA THR A 784 43.20 19.02 -9.46
C THR A 784 42.24 20.23 -9.55
N ARG A 785 42.12 20.89 -10.70
CA ARG A 785 41.34 22.14 -10.80
C ARG A 785 39.83 21.97 -11.06
N CYS A 786 39.34 20.78 -11.39
CA CYS A 786 37.97 20.62 -11.92
C CYS A 786 37.08 19.59 -11.19
N SER A 787 37.51 18.98 -10.08
CA SER A 787 36.71 17.91 -9.45
C SER A 787 35.57 18.38 -8.57
N ALA A 788 35.50 19.66 -8.17
CA ALA A 788 34.32 20.18 -7.46
C ALA A 788 33.04 19.96 -8.29
N ILE A 789 33.15 20.04 -9.62
CA ILE A 789 32.03 19.85 -10.55
C ILE A 789 31.38 18.47 -10.39
N LYS A 790 32.14 17.41 -10.07
CA LYS A 790 31.60 16.05 -9.92
C LYS A 790 30.74 15.88 -8.67
N PHE A 791 30.90 16.74 -7.67
CA PHE A 791 30.12 16.76 -6.44
C PHE A 791 28.82 17.54 -6.58
N LEU A 792 28.75 18.49 -7.51
CA LEU A 792 27.55 19.30 -7.72
C LEU A 792 26.29 18.45 -7.95
N PRO A 793 26.30 17.39 -8.77
CA PRO A 793 25.11 16.56 -8.97
C PRO A 793 24.72 15.81 -7.70
N THR A 794 25.70 15.42 -6.88
CA THR A 794 25.48 14.72 -5.61
C THR A 794 24.78 15.63 -4.61
N PHE A 795 25.07 16.92 -4.58
CA PHE A 795 24.44 17.86 -3.65
C PHE A 795 23.16 18.52 -4.19
N LEU A 796 23.12 18.83 -5.48
CA LEU A 796 22.16 19.80 -6.02
C LEU A 796 21.09 19.19 -6.94
N CYS A 797 21.17 17.92 -7.32
CA CYS A 797 20.15 17.33 -8.19
C CYS A 797 18.77 17.40 -7.52
N LYS A 798 17.76 17.74 -8.32
CA LYS A 798 16.36 17.66 -7.90
C LYS A 798 15.80 16.33 -8.37
N ASP A 799 14.88 15.79 -7.58
CA ASP A 799 14.19 14.55 -7.92
C ASP A 799 13.56 14.62 -9.31
N GLY A 800 13.71 13.56 -10.11
CA GLY A 800 13.23 13.51 -11.49
C GLY A 800 13.91 14.48 -12.46
N ASN A 801 15.05 15.11 -12.12
CA ASN A 801 15.72 16.05 -13.04
C ASN A 801 17.09 15.58 -13.53
N LEU A 802 17.38 15.87 -14.80
CA LEU A 802 18.73 15.87 -15.37
C LEU A 802 19.38 17.24 -15.11
N MET A 803 20.63 17.24 -14.67
CA MET A 803 21.39 18.45 -14.39
C MET A 803 22.34 18.77 -15.54
N PHE A 804 22.24 19.98 -16.07
CA PHE A 804 23.15 20.56 -17.05
C PHE A 804 24.07 21.58 -16.38
N ILE A 805 25.38 21.41 -16.57
CA ILE A 805 26.41 22.22 -15.92
C ILE A 805 27.26 22.92 -16.98
N ASN A 806 27.42 24.24 -16.84
CA ASN A 806 28.49 25.00 -17.48
C ASN A 806 29.71 25.01 -16.55
N CYS A 807 30.71 24.20 -16.85
CA CYS A 807 31.90 24.03 -16.00
C CYS A 807 32.72 25.31 -15.86
N LYS A 808 32.73 26.19 -16.88
CA LYS A 808 33.44 27.47 -16.84
C LYS A 808 32.79 28.50 -15.91
N LYS A 809 31.45 28.55 -15.91
CA LYS A 809 30.68 29.59 -15.20
C LYS A 809 30.04 29.09 -13.91
N TYR A 810 30.20 27.81 -13.59
CA TYR A 810 29.45 27.11 -12.53
C TYR A 810 27.92 27.33 -12.62
N LYS A 811 27.41 27.57 -13.84
CA LYS A 811 25.99 27.80 -14.07
C LYS A 811 25.29 26.46 -14.22
N ILE A 812 24.32 26.21 -13.35
CA ILE A 812 23.51 24.98 -13.32
C ILE A 812 22.13 25.26 -13.90
N THR A 813 21.61 24.34 -14.68
CA THR A 813 20.21 24.33 -15.13
C THR A 813 19.72 22.89 -15.04
N GLN A 814 18.50 22.68 -14.59
CA GLN A 814 17.94 21.34 -14.43
C GLN A 814 16.71 21.19 -15.32
N TYR A 815 16.59 20.02 -15.94
CA TYR A 815 15.51 19.69 -16.86
C TYR A 815 14.79 18.45 -16.35
N PHE A 816 13.47 18.54 -16.25
CA PHE A 816 12.65 17.44 -15.77
C PHE A 816 12.71 16.27 -16.75
N PHE A 817 12.87 15.06 -16.21
CA PHE A 817 12.90 13.80 -16.93
C PHE A 817 12.19 12.75 -16.05
N ASP A 818 10.87 12.69 -16.20
CA ASP A 818 10.05 11.60 -15.65
C ASP A 818 9.07 11.12 -16.74
N HIS A 819 9.63 10.50 -17.77
CA HIS A 819 8.83 10.05 -18.91
C HIS A 819 8.17 8.68 -18.61
N PRO A 820 6.87 8.49 -18.91
CA PRO A 820 6.18 7.24 -18.62
C PRO A 820 6.65 6.07 -19.50
N SER A 821 7.21 6.36 -20.68
CA SER A 821 7.60 5.33 -21.66
C SER A 821 9.10 5.11 -21.79
N TYR A 822 9.96 5.92 -21.17
CA TYR A 822 11.43 5.83 -21.31
C TYR A 822 12.11 5.74 -19.96
N VAL A 823 13.23 5.04 -19.90
CA VAL A 823 14.02 4.86 -18.68
C VAL A 823 15.49 4.70 -19.02
N PHE A 824 16.34 4.78 -17.99
CA PHE A 824 17.72 4.38 -18.10
C PHE A 824 17.94 2.99 -17.51
N LEU A 825 18.70 2.16 -18.22
CA LEU A 825 19.21 0.88 -17.74
C LEU A 825 20.72 0.97 -17.61
N ILE A 826 21.24 0.76 -16.40
CA ILE A 826 22.67 0.64 -16.15
C ILE A 826 23.02 -0.84 -16.18
N GLY A 827 24.03 -1.23 -16.96
CA GLY A 827 24.63 -2.57 -16.94
C GLY A 827 26.07 -2.50 -16.44
N CYS A 828 26.40 -3.25 -15.38
CA CYS A 828 27.73 -3.26 -14.77
C CYS A 828 28.36 -4.67 -14.81
N CYS A 829 29.63 -4.78 -15.19
CA CYS A 829 30.40 -6.02 -15.17
C CYS A 829 31.69 -5.89 -14.36
N ARG A 830 31.79 -6.61 -13.23
CA ARG A 830 33.03 -6.65 -12.45
C ARG A 830 34.06 -7.58 -13.11
N ASN A 831 34.72 -7.10 -14.16
CA ASN A 831 35.89 -7.76 -14.71
C ASN A 831 37.15 -7.02 -14.24
N ASN A 832 38.10 -7.74 -13.65
CA ASN A 832 39.40 -7.25 -13.16
C ASN A 832 40.38 -6.80 -14.28
N THR A 833 39.89 -6.29 -15.41
CA THR A 833 40.72 -6.02 -16.59
C THR A 833 40.63 -4.56 -17.03
N THR A 834 41.83 -3.96 -17.06
CA THR A 834 42.23 -2.69 -17.70
C THR A 834 41.51 -1.42 -17.24
N THR A 835 42.04 -0.83 -16.17
CA THR A 835 41.75 0.53 -15.73
C THR A 835 42.46 1.55 -16.64
N VAL A 836 41.74 2.52 -17.20
CA VAL A 836 42.36 3.79 -17.60
C VAL A 836 42.91 4.41 -16.31
N THR A 837 44.22 4.29 -16.10
CA THR A 837 44.86 4.81 -14.89
C THR A 837 44.78 6.32 -14.89
N LEU A 838 44.93 6.92 -13.70
CA LEU A 838 45.04 8.38 -13.57
C LEU A 838 46.15 8.94 -14.48
N THR A 839 47.23 8.17 -14.68
CA THR A 839 48.33 8.45 -15.59
C THR A 839 47.87 8.61 -17.04
N THR A 840 47.03 7.69 -17.54
CA THR A 840 46.51 7.75 -18.92
C THR A 840 45.59 8.94 -19.13
N LEU A 841 44.83 9.38 -18.11
CA LEU A 841 44.04 10.61 -18.21
C LEU A 841 44.94 11.86 -18.28
N ASP A 842 45.96 11.93 -17.43
CA ASP A 842 46.92 13.04 -17.39
C ASP A 842 47.64 13.23 -18.75
N GLU A 843 48.06 12.14 -19.38
CA GLU A 843 48.65 12.16 -20.73
C GLU A 843 47.72 12.80 -21.77
N ARG A 844 46.43 12.46 -21.73
CA ARG A 844 45.43 13.01 -22.66
C ARG A 844 45.18 14.49 -22.44
N LEU A 845 45.17 14.93 -21.19
CA LEU A 845 45.05 16.35 -20.84
C LEU A 845 46.29 17.11 -21.34
N LYS A 846 47.49 16.58 -21.14
CA LYS A 846 48.74 17.15 -21.66
C LYS A 846 48.72 17.29 -23.18
N MET A 847 48.22 16.29 -23.92
CA MET A 847 48.02 16.39 -25.37
C MET A 847 47.09 17.56 -25.75
N CYS A 848 45.99 17.76 -25.01
CA CYS A 848 45.08 18.87 -25.27
C CYS A 848 45.69 20.24 -24.94
N VAL A 849 46.50 20.33 -23.87
CA VAL A 849 47.25 21.54 -23.53
C VAL A 849 48.27 21.87 -24.61
N TYR A 850 49.05 20.87 -25.05
CA TYR A 850 50.00 21.01 -26.15
C TYR A 850 49.31 21.48 -27.45
N ALA A 851 48.13 20.94 -27.76
CA ALA A 851 47.36 21.39 -28.91
C ALA A 851 46.89 22.86 -28.81
N LEU A 852 46.56 23.34 -27.60
CA LEU A 852 46.21 24.76 -27.39
C LEU A 852 47.40 25.68 -27.68
N GLU A 853 48.60 25.29 -27.26
CA GLU A 853 49.84 26.01 -27.55
C GLU A 853 50.09 26.07 -29.06
N ILE A 854 50.01 24.93 -29.75
CA ILE A 854 50.16 24.87 -31.21
C ILE A 854 49.12 25.74 -31.92
N LEU A 855 47.87 25.77 -31.45
CA LEU A 855 46.80 26.53 -32.08
C LEU A 855 46.79 28.01 -31.69
N GLY A 856 47.57 28.43 -30.70
CA GLY A 856 47.50 29.76 -30.11
C GLY A 856 46.13 30.07 -29.49
N GLN A 857 45.44 29.04 -28.98
CA GLN A 857 44.09 29.15 -28.42
C GLN A 857 44.14 29.07 -26.89
N LYS A 858 43.22 29.79 -26.23
CA LYS A 858 43.06 29.69 -24.76
C LYS A 858 42.08 28.58 -24.34
N SER A 859 41.31 28.02 -25.28
CA SER A 859 40.30 26.99 -25.00
C SER A 859 39.89 26.26 -26.27
N LEU A 860 39.70 24.94 -26.17
CA LEU A 860 39.22 24.10 -27.26
C LEU A 860 37.71 24.25 -27.49
N LEU A 861 36.97 24.87 -26.56
CA LEU A 861 35.51 25.01 -26.65
C LEU A 861 35.05 25.97 -27.77
N LYS A 862 35.96 26.84 -28.24
CA LYS A 862 35.73 27.72 -29.41
C LYS A 862 36.36 27.18 -30.68
N ALA A 863 37.09 26.06 -30.62
CA ALA A 863 37.71 25.45 -31.77
C ALA A 863 36.66 24.67 -32.59
N ASP A 864 36.91 24.55 -33.88
CA ASP A 864 36.08 23.79 -34.82
C ASP A 864 36.92 22.70 -35.52
N LEU A 865 36.28 21.87 -36.35
CA LEU A 865 36.97 20.79 -37.06
C LEU A 865 38.04 21.27 -38.05
N LYS A 866 38.05 22.55 -38.45
CA LYS A 866 39.09 23.10 -39.34
C LYS A 866 40.42 23.22 -38.58
N HIS A 867 40.39 23.45 -37.27
CA HIS A 867 41.58 23.52 -36.42
C HIS A 867 42.36 22.19 -36.38
N LEU A 868 41.69 21.05 -36.60
CA LEU A 868 42.36 19.75 -36.72
C LEU A 868 43.34 19.71 -37.91
N ARG A 869 43.00 20.39 -39.01
CA ARG A 869 43.90 20.50 -40.18
C ARG A 869 45.12 21.35 -39.85
N CYS A 870 44.95 22.39 -39.01
CA CYS A 870 46.06 23.22 -38.55
C CYS A 870 47.03 22.45 -37.66
N LEU A 871 46.51 21.62 -36.74
CA LEU A 871 47.32 20.71 -35.93
C LEU A 871 48.13 19.76 -36.82
N LYS A 872 47.48 19.13 -37.81
CA LYS A 872 48.16 18.23 -38.75
C LYS A 872 49.26 18.93 -39.57
N LYS A 873 49.05 20.19 -39.97
CA LYS A 873 50.05 20.99 -40.70
C LYS A 873 51.23 21.45 -39.83
N ARG A 874 51.08 21.39 -38.51
CA ARG A 874 52.10 21.78 -37.52
C ARG A 874 52.66 20.55 -36.80
N ASP A 875 52.65 19.41 -37.48
CA ASP A 875 53.23 18.13 -37.06
C ASP A 875 52.76 17.62 -35.68
N ALA A 876 51.52 17.96 -35.28
CA ALA A 876 50.90 17.35 -34.11
C ALA A 876 50.65 15.85 -34.36
N THR A 877 50.86 15.03 -33.33
CA THR A 877 50.63 13.57 -33.44
C THR A 877 49.16 13.24 -33.72
N ASP A 878 48.92 12.13 -34.42
CA ASP A 878 47.55 11.66 -34.69
C ASP A 878 46.73 11.45 -33.41
N GLU A 879 47.37 11.01 -32.33
CA GLU A 879 46.73 10.88 -31.01
C GLU A 879 46.26 12.23 -30.47
N THR A 880 47.12 13.26 -30.54
CA THR A 880 46.77 14.63 -30.12
C THR A 880 45.57 15.15 -30.89
N ILE A 881 45.57 14.97 -32.22
CA ILE A 881 44.46 15.37 -33.09
C ILE A 881 43.17 14.66 -32.70
N LYS A 882 43.23 13.36 -32.37
CA LYS A 882 42.07 12.59 -31.89
C LYS A 882 41.55 13.10 -30.55
N ARG A 883 42.41 13.41 -29.56
CA ARG A 883 41.96 13.98 -28.28
C ARG A 883 41.25 15.33 -28.46
N VAL A 884 41.82 16.20 -29.29
CA VAL A 884 41.23 17.52 -29.58
C VAL A 884 39.88 17.36 -30.30
N LYS A 885 39.80 16.44 -31.27
CA LYS A 885 38.54 16.14 -31.97
C LYS A 885 37.45 15.68 -31.01
N TYR A 886 37.77 14.82 -30.04
CA TYR A 886 36.83 14.41 -28.99
C TYR A 886 36.28 15.64 -28.25
N VAL A 887 37.17 16.50 -27.71
CA VAL A 887 36.76 17.66 -26.90
C VAL A 887 35.84 18.61 -27.68
N ILE A 888 36.18 18.92 -28.93
CA ILE A 888 35.36 19.81 -29.78
C ILE A 888 33.99 19.17 -30.04
N THR A 889 33.97 17.90 -30.44
CA THR A 889 32.72 17.23 -30.84
C THR A 889 31.82 16.89 -29.66
N GLU A 890 32.38 16.56 -28.50
CA GLU A 890 31.62 16.27 -27.30
C GLU A 890 31.00 17.54 -26.70
N HIS A 891 31.73 18.67 -26.73
CA HIS A 891 31.16 19.96 -26.33
C HIS A 891 29.89 20.29 -27.12
N GLN A 892 29.97 20.14 -28.46
CA GLN A 892 28.85 20.39 -29.35
C GLN A 892 27.70 19.39 -29.15
N ARG A 893 28.02 18.09 -28.99
CA ARG A 893 27.02 17.06 -28.71
C ARG A 893 26.26 17.32 -27.42
N THR A 894 26.93 17.76 -26.35
CA THR A 894 26.25 18.07 -25.09
C THR A 894 25.24 19.22 -25.26
N ILE A 895 25.57 20.25 -26.05
CA ILE A 895 24.65 21.35 -26.36
C ILE A 895 23.45 20.85 -27.17
N GLU A 896 23.67 19.97 -28.15
CA GLU A 896 22.60 19.35 -28.94
C GLU A 896 21.71 18.44 -28.09
N ALA A 897 22.30 17.69 -27.16
CA ALA A 897 21.55 16.82 -26.24
C ALA A 897 20.62 17.63 -25.34
N VAL A 898 21.04 18.80 -24.84
CA VAL A 898 20.14 19.70 -24.08
C VAL A 898 18.95 20.13 -24.94
N LYS A 899 19.17 20.48 -26.21
CA LYS A 899 18.07 20.87 -27.12
C LYS A 899 17.11 19.70 -27.35
N ALA A 900 17.63 18.50 -27.57
CA ALA A 900 16.83 17.30 -27.75
C ALA A 900 16.01 16.96 -26.49
N ILE A 901 16.62 17.03 -25.31
CA ILE A 901 15.93 16.81 -24.02
C ILE A 901 14.79 17.83 -23.82
N LYS A 902 15.02 19.11 -24.11
CA LYS A 902 13.98 20.16 -24.02
C LYS A 902 12.80 19.94 -24.95
N ASN A 903 13.06 19.33 -26.11
CA ASN A 903 12.05 19.05 -27.12
C ASN A 903 11.46 17.64 -26.98
N GLU A 904 11.83 16.90 -25.91
CA GLU A 904 11.43 15.51 -25.68
C GLU A 904 11.76 14.55 -26.85
N ASP A 905 12.78 14.89 -27.65
CA ASP A 905 13.26 14.09 -28.77
C ASP A 905 14.26 13.03 -28.28
N TYR A 906 13.74 12.01 -27.60
CA TYR A 906 14.55 10.97 -26.97
C TYR A 906 15.24 10.05 -27.99
N GLU A 907 14.73 9.95 -29.22
CA GLU A 907 15.44 9.24 -30.30
C GLU A 907 16.72 9.98 -30.66
N ARG A 908 16.66 11.32 -30.79
CA ARG A 908 17.86 12.13 -30.98
C ARG A 908 18.80 12.06 -29.78
N VAL A 909 18.29 12.05 -28.55
CA VAL A 909 19.12 11.84 -27.34
C VAL A 909 19.86 10.50 -27.43
N GLY A 910 19.16 9.41 -27.77
CA GLY A 910 19.76 8.09 -27.93
C GLY A 910 20.85 8.05 -29.00
N LEU A 911 20.59 8.64 -30.17
CA LEU A 911 21.57 8.77 -31.25
C LEU A 911 22.82 9.54 -30.79
N LEU A 912 22.63 10.65 -30.08
CA LEU A 912 23.74 11.44 -29.53
C LEU A 912 24.54 10.64 -28.49
N MET A 913 23.90 9.79 -27.67
CA MET A 913 24.60 8.89 -26.75
C MET A 913 25.52 7.92 -27.49
N CYS A 914 25.03 7.31 -28.58
CA CYS A 914 25.84 6.42 -29.41
C CYS A 914 27.04 7.15 -30.05
N GLN A 915 26.85 8.40 -30.51
CA GLN A 915 27.93 9.21 -31.06
C GLN A 915 28.96 9.61 -30.00
N SER A 916 28.51 9.94 -28.79
CA SER A 916 29.39 10.18 -27.63
C SER A 916 30.22 8.95 -27.32
N HIS A 917 29.60 7.75 -27.28
CA HIS A 917 30.32 6.49 -27.09
C HIS A 917 31.36 6.21 -28.17
N ALA A 918 31.00 6.34 -29.45
CA ALA A 918 31.92 6.13 -30.55
C ALA A 918 33.12 7.10 -30.47
N SER A 919 32.89 8.36 -30.12
CA SER A 919 33.98 9.32 -29.93
C SER A 919 34.84 8.98 -28.70
N LEU A 920 34.24 8.51 -27.59
CA LEU A 920 34.97 7.99 -26.43
C LEU A 920 35.83 6.77 -26.76
N ARG A 921 35.40 5.92 -27.68
CA ARG A 921 36.15 4.74 -28.15
C ARG A 921 37.23 5.09 -29.16
N ASP A 922 36.91 5.87 -30.18
CA ASP A 922 37.77 6.05 -31.36
C ASP A 922 38.68 7.28 -31.24
N ASP A 923 38.15 8.38 -30.73
CA ASP A 923 38.85 9.67 -30.61
C ASP A 923 39.49 9.82 -29.22
N TYR A 924 38.75 9.48 -28.16
CA TYR A 924 39.25 9.51 -26.78
C TYR A 924 39.68 8.14 -26.27
N GLN A 925 39.60 7.04 -27.02
CA GLN A 925 40.25 5.75 -26.70
C GLN A 925 40.19 5.28 -25.24
N VAL A 926 39.04 5.41 -24.55
CA VAL A 926 38.85 5.00 -23.14
C VAL A 926 37.87 3.83 -22.97
N SER A 927 37.38 3.26 -24.07
CA SER A 927 36.52 2.07 -24.05
C SER A 927 37.33 0.77 -23.91
N SER A 928 36.64 -0.35 -23.66
CA SER A 928 37.23 -1.69 -23.56
C SER A 928 36.40 -2.71 -24.36
N PRO A 929 36.96 -3.87 -24.72
CA PRO A 929 36.21 -4.93 -25.41
C PRO A 929 34.92 -5.34 -24.69
N GLU A 930 34.94 -5.35 -23.36
CA GLU A 930 33.78 -5.65 -22.51
C GLU A 930 32.68 -4.60 -22.66
N ILE A 931 33.06 -3.31 -22.61
CA ILE A 931 32.13 -2.19 -22.83
C ILE A 931 31.53 -2.28 -24.24
N GLU A 932 32.37 -2.49 -25.26
CA GLU A 932 31.90 -2.60 -26.64
C GLU A 932 30.93 -3.76 -26.83
N ALA A 933 31.21 -4.91 -26.21
CA ALA A 933 30.30 -6.05 -26.23
C ALA A 933 28.96 -5.72 -25.55
N LEU A 934 28.97 -5.07 -24.39
CA LEU A 934 27.73 -4.67 -23.70
C LEU A 934 26.93 -3.65 -24.52
N VAL A 935 27.58 -2.61 -25.06
CA VAL A 935 26.92 -1.60 -25.91
C VAL A 935 26.36 -2.24 -27.17
N SER A 936 27.13 -3.07 -27.87
CA SER A 936 26.69 -3.74 -29.09
C SER A 936 25.50 -4.66 -28.83
N LEU A 937 25.49 -5.40 -27.72
CA LEU A 937 24.38 -6.26 -27.34
C LEU A 937 23.13 -5.46 -26.96
N ALA A 938 23.29 -4.34 -26.25
CA ALA A 938 22.18 -3.45 -25.95
C ALA A 938 21.57 -2.87 -27.23
N MET A 939 22.39 -2.32 -28.13
CA MET A 939 21.95 -1.73 -29.40
C MET A 939 21.30 -2.75 -30.35
N GLY A 940 21.57 -4.05 -30.18
CA GLY A 940 20.93 -5.12 -30.93
C GLY A 940 19.46 -5.39 -30.55
N VAL A 941 18.93 -4.69 -29.56
CA VAL A 941 17.59 -4.94 -29.01
C VAL A 941 16.60 -3.88 -29.50
N PRO A 942 15.48 -4.28 -30.13
CA PRO A 942 14.41 -3.35 -30.48
C PRO A 942 13.92 -2.57 -29.25
N GLY A 943 13.74 -1.26 -29.40
CA GLY A 943 13.31 -0.37 -28.31
C GLY A 943 14.46 0.29 -27.53
N VAL A 944 15.71 -0.11 -27.76
CA VAL A 944 16.89 0.66 -27.32
C VAL A 944 17.11 1.85 -28.24
N LEU A 945 17.15 3.05 -27.66
CA LEU A 945 17.37 4.30 -28.39
C LEU A 945 18.85 4.65 -28.49
N GLY A 946 19.61 4.36 -27.44
CA GLY A 946 21.05 4.59 -27.41
C GLY A 946 21.73 3.97 -26.21
N ALA A 947 22.99 3.63 -26.36
CA ALA A 947 23.83 3.09 -25.29
C ALA A 947 25.24 3.69 -25.35
N LYS A 948 25.83 3.89 -24.17
CA LYS A 948 27.22 4.36 -24.05
C LYS A 948 27.88 3.84 -22.78
N MET A 949 29.19 3.90 -22.75
CA MET A 949 29.98 3.69 -21.54
C MET A 949 29.70 4.73 -20.46
N LEU A 950 29.94 4.36 -19.20
CA LEU A 950 29.91 5.24 -18.03
C LEU A 950 31.30 5.45 -17.43
N GLY A 951 31.52 6.66 -16.92
CA GLY A 951 32.72 7.01 -16.16
C GLY A 951 34.00 6.87 -16.97
N ARG A 952 35.09 6.55 -16.28
CA ARG A 952 36.44 6.53 -16.86
C ARG A 952 36.78 5.26 -17.65
N GLY A 953 35.80 4.42 -18.00
CA GLY A 953 36.02 3.11 -18.62
C GLY A 953 36.39 1.99 -17.65
N LEU A 954 36.19 2.22 -16.35
CA LEU A 954 36.45 1.26 -15.28
C LEU A 954 35.34 0.18 -15.21
N ASN A 955 35.74 -1.09 -15.09
CA ASN A 955 34.85 -2.24 -14.79
C ASN A 955 33.58 -2.31 -15.65
N ALA A 956 33.73 -2.07 -16.95
CA ALA A 956 32.73 -2.31 -17.98
C ALA A 956 31.28 -1.93 -17.61
N SER A 957 31.05 -0.65 -17.30
CA SER A 957 29.71 -0.10 -17.06
C SER A 957 29.17 0.64 -18.28
N ILE A 958 27.90 0.39 -18.60
CA ILE A 958 27.16 1.09 -19.66
C ILE A 958 25.87 1.69 -19.12
N ILE A 959 25.40 2.74 -19.79
CA ILE A 959 24.05 3.28 -19.64
C ILE A 959 23.32 3.16 -20.97
N VAL A 960 22.07 2.73 -20.89
CA VAL A 960 21.18 2.50 -22.03
C VAL A 960 19.93 3.35 -21.84
N LEU A 961 19.59 4.17 -22.82
CA LEU A 961 18.28 4.81 -22.94
C LEU A 961 17.39 3.92 -23.82
N LEU A 962 16.25 3.49 -23.27
CA LEU A 962 15.36 2.55 -23.94
C LEU A 962 13.91 2.74 -23.51
N LYS A 963 13.00 2.21 -24.32
CA LYS A 963 11.59 2.10 -23.98
C LYS A 963 11.41 1.23 -22.74
N LEU A 964 10.54 1.66 -21.83
CA LEU A 964 10.22 0.95 -20.60
C LEU A 964 9.82 -0.52 -20.88
N SER A 965 9.09 -0.75 -21.97
CA SER A 965 8.60 -2.04 -22.45
C SER A 965 9.72 -3.04 -22.75
N ASP A 966 10.90 -2.55 -23.16
CA ASP A 966 11.97 -3.33 -23.77
C ASP A 966 13.15 -3.60 -22.84
N VAL A 967 13.11 -3.07 -21.61
CA VAL A 967 14.13 -3.27 -20.57
C VAL A 967 14.46 -4.73 -20.35
N ASP A 968 13.45 -5.58 -20.19
CA ASP A 968 13.64 -7.00 -19.94
C ASP A 968 14.22 -7.73 -21.16
N THR A 969 13.70 -7.45 -22.36
CA THR A 969 14.25 -7.98 -23.61
C THR A 969 15.73 -7.64 -23.73
N CYS A 970 16.10 -6.42 -23.35
CA CYS A 970 17.49 -5.96 -23.32
C CYS A 970 18.33 -6.75 -22.30
N ILE A 971 17.89 -6.83 -21.04
CA ILE A 971 18.61 -7.56 -19.99
C ILE A 971 18.80 -9.04 -20.37
N ARG A 972 17.75 -9.71 -20.86
CA ARG A 972 17.82 -11.12 -21.28
C ARG A 972 18.74 -11.31 -22.48
N HIS A 973 18.66 -10.41 -23.46
CA HIS A 973 19.53 -10.47 -24.63
C HIS A 973 21.00 -10.32 -24.23
N ILE A 974 21.33 -9.33 -23.39
CA ILE A 974 22.69 -9.13 -22.90
C ILE A 974 23.14 -10.34 -22.06
N ARG A 975 22.36 -10.78 -21.06
CA ARG A 975 22.73 -11.93 -20.21
C ARG A 975 22.95 -13.23 -21.00
N LYS A 976 22.19 -13.44 -22.08
CA LYS A 976 22.30 -14.64 -22.91
C LYS A 976 23.54 -14.63 -23.80
N ASN A 977 23.88 -13.46 -24.33
CA ASN A 977 24.87 -13.33 -25.41
C ASN A 977 26.21 -12.76 -24.94
N TYR A 978 26.26 -12.13 -23.76
CA TYR A 978 27.49 -11.63 -23.16
C TYR A 978 28.28 -12.79 -22.57
N ARG A 979 29.48 -13.04 -23.11
CA ARG A 979 30.34 -14.19 -22.74
C ARG A 979 31.74 -13.76 -22.29
N PRO A 980 31.95 -13.38 -21.02
CA PRO A 980 33.25 -13.39 -20.36
C PRO A 980 33.41 -14.61 -19.42
N LYS A 981 34.65 -14.86 -18.99
CA LYS A 981 35.06 -16.05 -18.23
C LYS A 981 34.64 -16.08 -16.76
N ASP A 982 34.37 -14.95 -16.07
CA ASP A 982 34.27 -15.00 -14.59
C ASP A 982 33.11 -14.21 -13.90
N ASP A 983 32.33 -13.33 -14.56
CA ASP A 983 31.15 -12.73 -13.89
C ASP A 983 30.02 -12.26 -14.84
N LYS A 984 28.76 -12.36 -14.39
CA LYS A 984 27.57 -11.95 -15.15
C LYS A 984 27.23 -10.47 -14.91
N PRO A 985 26.74 -9.72 -15.93
CA PRO A 985 26.36 -8.33 -15.74
C PRO A 985 25.19 -8.18 -14.75
N ASN A 986 25.35 -7.21 -13.84
CA ASN A 986 24.30 -6.68 -13.00
C ASN A 986 23.58 -5.54 -13.70
N PHE A 987 22.27 -5.40 -13.45
CA PHE A 987 21.45 -4.42 -14.15
C PHE A 987 20.59 -3.61 -13.19
N TYR A 988 20.63 -2.29 -13.33
CA TYR A 988 19.86 -1.35 -12.52
C TYR A 988 18.97 -0.51 -13.42
N VAL A 989 17.67 -0.55 -13.18
CA VAL A 989 16.69 0.32 -13.86
C VAL A 989 16.55 1.57 -13.01
N VAL A 990 16.87 2.72 -13.59
CA VAL A 990 16.98 3.98 -12.82
C VAL A 990 16.25 5.12 -13.51
N LYS A 991 15.75 6.02 -12.67
CA LYS A 991 15.30 7.37 -13.02
C LYS A 991 16.14 8.39 -12.25
N PRO A 992 16.21 9.65 -12.72
CA PRO A 992 16.90 10.71 -11.98
C PRO A 992 16.31 10.91 -10.58
N SER A 993 17.16 11.09 -9.58
CA SER A 993 16.82 11.23 -8.16
C SER A 993 17.28 12.58 -7.58
N GLY A 994 16.84 12.90 -6.36
CA GLY A 994 17.33 14.04 -5.59
C GLY A 994 18.77 13.89 -5.08
N GLY A 995 19.40 15.02 -4.77
CA GLY A 995 20.72 15.18 -4.19
C GLY A 995 20.80 14.81 -2.70
N ALA A 996 21.91 15.18 -2.06
CA ALA A 996 22.18 14.89 -0.67
C ALA A 996 21.23 15.63 0.27
N PHE A 997 20.87 14.98 1.38
CA PHE A 997 19.97 15.55 2.37
C PHE A 997 20.33 15.06 3.79
N MET A 998 20.00 15.90 4.76
CA MET A 998 20.06 15.55 6.17
C MET A 998 18.78 14.84 6.58
N MET A 999 18.88 13.85 7.46
CA MET A 999 17.71 13.23 8.09
C MET A 999 17.76 13.46 9.60
N ASN A 1000 16.60 13.75 10.19
CA ASN A 1000 16.47 13.81 11.65
C ASN A 1000 16.15 12.40 12.18
N PRO A 1001 17.03 11.79 12.99
CA PRO A 1001 16.82 10.46 13.55
C PRO A 1001 15.49 10.32 14.31
N ALA A 1002 15.11 11.35 15.07
CA ALA A 1002 13.91 11.32 15.91
C ALA A 1002 12.61 11.36 15.07
N VAL A 1003 12.62 12.13 13.98
CA VAL A 1003 11.45 12.30 13.10
C VAL A 1003 11.28 11.10 12.18
N GLU A 1004 12.37 10.54 11.64
CA GLU A 1004 12.28 9.40 10.71
C GLU A 1004 12.15 8.04 11.42
N MET A 1005 12.69 7.81 12.63
CA MET A 1005 12.32 6.59 13.38
C MET A 1005 10.81 6.55 13.71
N SER A 1006 10.18 7.73 13.77
CA SER A 1006 8.74 7.88 14.02
C SER A 1006 7.85 7.79 12.75
N LEU A 1007 8.39 8.22 11.60
CA LEU A 1007 7.82 8.06 10.24
C LEU A 1007 8.20 6.74 9.57
N VAL A 1008 8.90 5.93 10.35
CA VAL A 1008 9.59 4.68 10.18
C VAL A 1008 8.81 3.38 10.53
N PRO A 1009 7.74 2.93 9.85
CA PRO A 1009 6.95 1.78 10.32
C PRO A 1009 7.80 0.56 10.67
#